data_AF-T1L4K2-F1
#
_entry.id   AF-T1L4K2-F1
#
_cell.length_a   1.000
_cell.length_b   1.000
_cell.length_c   1.000
_cell.angle_alpha   90.00
_cell.angle_beta   90.00
_cell.angle_gamma   90.00
#
_symmetry.space_group_name_H-M   'P 1'
#
loop_
_entity.id
_entity.type
_entity.pdbx_description
1 polymer ?
#
loop_
_entity_poly.entity_id
_entity_poly.type
_entity_poly.pdbx_seq_one_letter_code
_entity_poly.pdbx_strand_id
1 'polypeptide(L)'
;MLVKMFLFSLVLLQLLSALNAESLVDLPLKLDGHESLMLEAVLTAQANGEKYFLQEFISVNPYDQGKIEISSKLDSIKVHYAVSHNEHFEANKRLVVQETSCDLFSYSTKWDKMLPNINKPLLNLILLLGPSVFYRINGYSTSWKKVASSNVRGKNMIGYQTTINQRLKITYYYKSEFDKDARKPSRIVFDGYDPGSSFSPNENLIMDIYSIDESPVVLAENVQVTPGVGCPLYVSDSKVMPSLRTTQMQMIVHERVVGSSTSLTKDEYYIDTGRSLIRRITTHLEITVDVIYDYNLGLIYVLQDQSCLIQPMGLTTPALDQNGAFSWQSLLWMDVVYFYLGEVDFESYPGFKVSAWEAVANDMTLHSGKYDKVVTTLYLAKSDERDLFYGYTLVGSVRKAYKKGSNGNYILVETTKRNYYDARSTASEDEFNDRFQVGDCYKNPESRIELAFKLTCSAQGCRKLAEDMLTEFKYAFKSYILSDYTISPLRIDDISFVINENQLVAFTTFLERPTFSSAFQKRGVYIGSDYLNKLSGVDMADESQCLDYQAAYFAPIRYVLYCTRSKRQVCYHVEKGATLPIGGNENYCKVYDVPLGNFHRFGQELNLKDVHNSMLNKASYSILYFQGVKYQVEDVVDKTQLFNDEAQFPFQVAIHDARIKEDHNFQVVYAEKVANLGQCYRECLHSDETICETFSYCEGSTGVECLITKAPFETISDNITIDKNCNTYSKNYYSDYFKVAQKKFISTASATINIPLYDCASLCHSSKGCYSFQWCGGYCTFGGYFTDSNSEYDEKCDIYVPKVSNNYQITGKKIVEQAYHTELNLNMAQCASICYDISDGDQKCKSFNYCPKGRTPSSCLLTTYSVNDPNTKTIESENCYNYEILEKGNSKKVSVNETPKGTSSGAAFGIIMLFLVGGLAVGLVLPIAYDKVKLLPSVSSIRERFQQGSADVGFGWSKQVNEDEGRSRLDQTTIE
;
A
#
# COMPACT_ATOMS: atom_id res chain seq x y z
N MET A 1 -24.41 66.72 33.75
CA MET A 1 -23.14 67.46 33.58
C MET A 1 -22.00 66.54 33.18
N LEU A 2 -21.69 65.47 33.94
CA LEU A 2 -20.62 64.50 33.59
C LEU A 2 -20.65 63.99 32.15
N VAL A 3 -21.82 63.62 31.60
CA VAL A 3 -21.92 63.13 30.21
C VAL A 3 -21.41 64.15 29.18
N LYS A 4 -21.65 65.46 29.39
CA LYS A 4 -21.10 66.51 28.51
C LYS A 4 -19.59 66.68 28.66
N MET A 5 -19.04 66.55 29.88
CA MET A 5 -17.58 66.50 30.05
C MET A 5 -16.97 65.26 29.41
N PHE A 6 -17.61 64.09 29.52
CA PHE A 6 -17.12 62.86 28.92
C PHE A 6 -17.10 62.95 27.39
N LEU A 7 -18.18 63.43 26.76
CA LEU A 7 -18.20 63.71 25.32
C LEU A 7 -17.17 64.79 24.91
N PHE A 8 -17.03 65.86 25.68
CA PHE A 8 -16.05 66.91 25.35
C PHE A 8 -14.61 66.40 25.48
N SER A 9 -14.29 65.59 26.49
CA SER A 9 -13.00 64.92 26.62
C SER A 9 -12.78 63.88 25.51
N LEU A 10 -13.80 63.14 25.08
CA LEU A 10 -13.68 62.17 23.97
C LEU A 10 -13.38 62.90 22.65
N VAL A 11 -14.10 64.00 22.37
CA VAL A 11 -13.87 64.85 21.20
C VAL A 11 -12.51 65.54 21.27
N LEU A 12 -12.08 65.98 22.46
CA LEU A 12 -10.75 66.57 22.66
C LEU A 12 -9.63 65.54 22.49
N LEU A 13 -9.79 64.29 22.96
CA LEU A 13 -8.85 63.20 22.70
C LEU A 13 -8.81 62.84 21.20
N GLN A 14 -9.96 62.79 20.51
CA GLN A 14 -9.98 62.57 19.06
C GLN A 14 -9.27 63.72 18.30
N LEU A 15 -9.49 64.97 18.69
CA LEU A 15 -8.77 66.13 18.13
C LEU A 15 -7.27 66.11 18.45
N LEU A 16 -6.87 65.66 19.64
CA LEU A 16 -5.46 65.50 20.03
C LEU A 16 -4.78 64.35 19.26
N SER A 17 -5.47 63.24 19.02
CA SER A 17 -4.95 62.16 18.16
C SER A 17 -4.78 62.59 16.69
N ALA A 18 -5.60 63.54 16.22
CA ALA A 18 -5.50 64.11 14.88
C ALA A 18 -4.40 65.18 14.71
N LEU A 19 -3.65 65.51 15.78
CA LEU A 19 -2.57 66.51 15.76
C LEU A 19 -1.16 65.89 15.71
N ASN A 20 -1.02 64.58 15.93
CA ASN A 20 0.25 63.89 16.17
C ASN A 20 0.58 62.77 15.16
N ALA A 21 0.24 62.91 13.87
CA ALA A 21 0.86 62.03 12.86
C ALA A 21 2.31 62.47 12.63
N GLU A 22 3.26 61.65 13.07
CA GLU A 22 4.69 61.92 12.88
C GLU A 22 5.13 61.67 11.44
N SER A 23 4.41 60.81 10.69
CA SER A 23 4.71 60.43 9.31
C SER A 23 3.48 60.28 8.39
N LEU A 24 3.76 60.15 7.09
CA LEU A 24 2.79 59.80 6.05
C LEU A 24 2.30 58.35 6.12
N VAL A 25 3.09 57.44 6.71
CA VAL A 25 2.73 56.01 6.81
C VAL A 25 1.61 55.79 7.84
N ASP A 26 1.64 56.57 8.93
CA ASP A 26 0.67 56.54 10.02
C ASP A 26 -0.74 57.02 9.59
N LEU A 27 -0.83 57.66 8.41
CA LEU A 27 -2.09 58.15 7.87
C LEU A 27 -2.87 57.01 7.18
N PRO A 28 -4.09 56.69 7.65
CA PRO A 28 -4.90 55.63 7.05
C PRO A 28 -5.31 55.99 5.63
N LEU A 29 -5.30 54.99 4.74
CA LEU A 29 -5.80 55.14 3.37
C LEU A 29 -7.34 55.19 3.42
N LYS A 30 -7.91 56.38 3.21
CA LYS A 30 -9.37 56.59 3.15
C LYS A 30 -9.81 56.74 1.70
N LEU A 31 -10.48 55.73 1.18
CA LEU A 31 -11.10 55.78 -0.14
C LEU A 31 -12.58 56.14 0.01
N ASP A 32 -13.05 57.09 -0.78
CA ASP A 32 -14.43 57.59 -0.75
C ASP A 32 -15.35 56.66 -1.57
N GLY A 33 -15.46 55.38 -1.19
CA GLY A 33 -16.30 54.36 -1.85
C GLY A 33 -15.85 52.91 -1.63
N HIS A 34 -16.66 51.94 -2.07
CA HIS A 34 -16.33 50.50 -2.08
C HIS A 34 -15.68 50.06 -3.42
N GLU A 35 -15.01 50.96 -4.12
CA GLU A 35 -14.59 50.74 -5.51
C GLU A 35 -13.08 50.52 -5.63
N SER A 36 -12.72 49.55 -6.46
CA SER A 36 -11.31 49.27 -6.79
C SER A 36 -10.78 50.31 -7.76
N LEU A 37 -9.53 50.75 -7.55
CA LEU A 37 -8.90 51.88 -8.23
C LEU A 37 -7.64 51.47 -8.98
N MET A 38 -7.42 52.09 -10.14
CA MET A 38 -6.12 52.12 -10.82
C MET A 38 -5.66 53.57 -10.94
N LEU A 39 -4.42 53.85 -10.55
CA LEU A 39 -3.82 55.19 -10.64
C LEU A 39 -2.52 55.13 -11.45
N GLU A 40 -2.38 55.99 -12.46
CA GLU A 40 -1.12 56.16 -13.17
C GLU A 40 -0.50 57.53 -12.87
N ALA A 41 0.78 57.52 -12.47
CA ALA A 41 1.53 58.73 -12.18
C ALA A 41 2.98 58.65 -12.64
N VAL A 42 3.64 59.81 -12.73
CA VAL A 42 5.09 59.91 -12.88
C VAL A 42 5.64 60.74 -11.73
N LEU A 43 6.52 60.13 -10.92
CA LEU A 43 7.28 60.81 -9.88
C LEU A 43 8.61 61.28 -10.46
N THR A 44 8.89 62.58 -10.37
CA THR A 44 10.12 63.21 -10.87
C THR A 44 10.92 63.80 -9.71
N ALA A 45 12.16 63.36 -9.52
CA ALA A 45 13.09 63.96 -8.58
C ALA A 45 13.74 65.21 -9.21
N GLN A 46 13.49 66.41 -8.68
CA GLN A 46 13.96 67.65 -9.32
C GLN A 46 15.48 67.81 -9.30
N ALA A 47 16.17 67.22 -8.31
CA ALA A 47 17.62 67.38 -8.14
C ALA A 47 18.46 66.78 -9.28
N ASN A 48 17.99 65.72 -9.94
CA ASN A 48 18.67 65.02 -11.03
C ASN A 48 17.81 64.85 -12.29
N GLY A 49 16.52 65.23 -12.25
CA GLY A 49 15.58 65.08 -13.37
C GLY A 49 15.12 63.64 -13.61
N GLU A 50 15.42 62.72 -12.70
CA GLU A 50 15.08 61.31 -12.79
C GLU A 50 13.57 61.09 -12.64
N LYS A 51 13.05 60.08 -13.35
CA LYS A 51 11.61 59.80 -13.45
C LYS A 51 11.32 58.33 -13.16
N TYR A 52 10.31 58.12 -12.34
CA TYR A 52 9.75 56.83 -11.99
C TYR A 52 8.29 56.81 -12.45
N PHE A 53 7.94 55.84 -13.29
CA PHE A 53 6.57 55.62 -13.74
C PHE A 53 5.90 54.69 -12.73
N LEU A 54 4.73 55.09 -12.24
CA LEU A 54 4.00 54.43 -11.17
C LEU A 54 2.62 54.02 -11.68
N GLN A 55 2.30 52.73 -11.56
CA GLN A 55 0.94 52.23 -11.76
C GLN A 55 0.50 51.52 -10.47
N GLU A 56 -0.51 52.06 -9.80
CA GLU A 56 -1.01 51.52 -8.54
C GLU A 56 -2.40 50.93 -8.73
N PHE A 57 -2.57 49.68 -8.30
CA PHE A 57 -3.81 48.95 -8.27
C PHE A 57 -4.25 48.81 -6.82
N ILE A 58 -5.52 49.09 -6.53
CA ILE A 58 -6.09 48.99 -5.18
C ILE A 58 -7.42 48.24 -5.29
N SER A 59 -7.55 47.15 -4.57
CA SER A 59 -8.77 46.34 -4.48
C SER A 59 -9.40 46.54 -3.11
N VAL A 60 -10.66 46.97 -3.09
CA VAL A 60 -11.48 47.14 -1.88
C VAL A 60 -12.66 46.19 -2.01
N ASN A 61 -12.71 45.13 -1.20
CA ASN A 61 -13.64 43.98 -1.33
C ASN A 61 -13.57 43.29 -2.73
N PRO A 62 -13.08 42.02 -2.84
CA PRO A 62 -12.96 41.03 -1.77
C PRO A 62 -11.58 40.95 -1.10
N TYR A 63 -10.56 41.66 -1.58
CA TYR A 63 -9.17 41.40 -1.15
C TYR A 63 -8.55 42.41 -0.19
N ASP A 64 -9.04 43.66 -0.13
CA ASP A 64 -8.46 44.76 0.67
C ASP A 64 -6.93 44.89 0.53
N GLN A 65 -6.45 44.85 -0.71
CA GLN A 65 -5.04 44.78 -1.09
C GLN A 65 -4.67 45.83 -2.12
N GLY A 66 -3.41 46.27 -2.10
CA GLY A 66 -2.84 47.17 -3.10
C GLY A 66 -1.50 46.68 -3.63
N LYS A 67 -1.20 47.07 -4.86
CA LYS A 67 0.07 46.80 -5.55
C LYS A 67 0.51 48.05 -6.32
N ILE A 68 1.73 48.54 -6.07
CA ILE A 68 2.38 49.60 -6.84
C ILE A 68 3.42 48.96 -7.75
N GLU A 69 3.27 49.12 -9.06
CA GLU A 69 4.32 48.81 -10.03
C GLU A 69 5.14 50.08 -10.30
N ILE A 70 6.43 50.01 -10.04
CA ILE A 70 7.41 51.09 -10.17
C ILE A 70 8.35 50.71 -11.30
N SER A 71 8.43 51.52 -12.34
CA SER A 71 9.41 51.33 -13.42
C SER A 71 10.29 52.56 -13.62
N SER A 72 11.59 52.30 -13.81
CA SER A 72 12.62 53.28 -14.14
C SER A 72 13.33 52.87 -15.44
N LYS A 73 14.43 53.54 -15.80
CA LYS A 73 15.28 53.10 -16.92
C LYS A 73 16.05 51.79 -16.67
N LEU A 74 16.17 51.37 -15.41
CA LEU A 74 17.04 50.27 -15.00
C LEU A 74 16.32 49.18 -14.22
N ASP A 75 15.22 49.52 -13.53
CA ASP A 75 14.53 48.62 -12.59
C ASP A 75 13.02 48.57 -12.84
N SER A 76 12.43 47.41 -12.57
CA SER A 76 10.99 47.21 -12.42
C SER A 76 10.74 46.51 -11.09
N ILE A 77 9.97 47.16 -10.22
CA ILE A 77 9.73 46.74 -8.83
C ILE A 77 8.22 46.71 -8.58
N LYS A 78 7.72 45.69 -7.88
CA LYS A 78 6.33 45.60 -7.44
C LYS A 78 6.27 45.67 -5.92
N VAL A 79 5.40 46.51 -5.38
CA VAL A 79 5.25 46.74 -3.93
C VAL A 79 3.83 46.41 -3.52
N HIS A 80 3.63 45.29 -2.82
CA HIS A 80 2.33 44.83 -2.35
C HIS A 80 2.08 45.25 -0.88
N TYR A 81 0.83 45.60 -0.55
CA TYR A 81 0.45 46.13 0.75
C TYR A 81 -1.03 45.91 1.09
N ALA A 82 -1.40 45.91 2.38
CA ALA A 82 -2.78 45.80 2.83
C ALA A 82 -3.46 47.19 2.91
N VAL A 83 -4.71 47.27 2.47
CA VAL A 83 -5.53 48.50 2.46
C VAL A 83 -6.24 48.68 3.81
N SER A 84 -6.83 47.62 4.33
CA SER A 84 -7.40 47.56 5.69
C SER A 84 -6.42 46.94 6.68
N HIS A 85 -6.71 47.06 7.99
CA HIS A 85 -5.88 46.47 9.04
C HIS A 85 -6.18 44.97 9.15
N ASN A 86 -5.59 44.19 8.25
CA ASN A 86 -5.57 42.74 8.37
C ASN A 86 -4.69 42.35 9.57
N GLU A 87 -5.16 41.44 10.43
CA GLU A 87 -4.47 41.05 11.69
C GLU A 87 -3.03 40.54 11.46
N HIS A 88 -2.72 40.09 10.24
CA HIS A 88 -1.41 39.57 9.86
C HIS A 88 -0.49 40.60 9.16
N PHE A 89 -1.07 41.56 8.44
CA PHE A 89 -0.33 42.52 7.61
C PHE A 89 -0.76 43.96 7.92
N GLU A 90 -0.12 44.54 8.93
CA GLU A 90 -0.29 45.94 9.34
C GLU A 90 0.08 46.95 8.22
N ALA A 91 -0.53 48.14 8.27
CA ALA A 91 -0.32 49.21 7.29
C ALA A 91 1.13 49.73 7.20
N ASN A 92 1.98 49.37 8.16
CA ASN A 92 3.40 49.67 8.26
C ASN A 92 4.32 48.65 7.53
N LYS A 93 3.78 47.56 6.96
CA LYS A 93 4.55 46.56 6.19
C LYS A 93 4.43 46.79 4.69
N ARG A 94 5.46 46.44 3.91
CA ARG A 94 5.44 46.37 2.43
C ARG A 94 6.16 45.11 1.98
N LEU A 95 5.61 44.44 0.96
CA LEU A 95 6.21 43.27 0.36
C LEU A 95 6.76 43.68 -1.02
N VAL A 96 8.08 43.78 -1.13
CA VAL A 96 8.78 44.32 -2.30
C VAL A 96 9.32 43.16 -3.14
N VAL A 97 8.84 43.05 -4.37
CA VAL A 97 9.22 42.03 -5.36
C VAL A 97 10.03 42.70 -6.48
N GLN A 98 11.24 42.19 -6.72
CA GLN A 98 12.10 42.58 -7.83
C GLN A 98 12.62 41.30 -8.50
N GLU A 99 12.41 41.16 -9.81
CA GLU A 99 12.73 39.94 -10.58
C GLU A 99 12.17 38.66 -9.93
N THR A 100 13.03 37.92 -9.22
CA THR A 100 12.78 36.62 -8.56
C THR A 100 13.05 36.68 -7.05
N SER A 101 13.28 37.87 -6.51
CA SER A 101 13.51 38.18 -5.10
C SER A 101 12.28 38.83 -4.48
N CYS A 102 12.01 38.51 -3.22
CA CYS A 102 10.89 39.07 -2.46
C CYS A 102 11.31 39.40 -1.03
N ASP A 103 11.21 40.66 -0.66
CA ASP A 103 11.66 41.21 0.61
C ASP A 103 10.51 41.84 1.39
N LEU A 104 10.40 41.49 2.68
CA LEU A 104 9.59 42.28 3.61
C LEU A 104 10.34 43.55 4.00
N PHE A 105 9.66 44.68 3.91
CA PHE A 105 10.05 45.99 4.41
C PHE A 105 9.10 46.36 5.54
N SER A 106 9.61 46.89 6.64
CA SER A 106 8.85 47.25 7.84
C SER A 106 9.12 48.68 8.26
N TYR A 107 8.06 49.42 8.56
CA TYR A 107 8.11 50.80 9.02
C TYR A 107 7.93 50.89 10.55
N SER A 108 8.75 51.72 11.18
CA SER A 108 8.61 52.08 12.60
C SER A 108 8.67 53.59 12.78
N THR A 109 9.87 54.17 12.84
CA THR A 109 10.11 55.61 12.63
C THR A 109 10.59 55.90 11.20
N LYS A 110 11.15 54.90 10.53
CA LYS A 110 11.50 54.87 9.12
C LYS A 110 11.32 53.45 8.58
N TRP A 111 11.41 53.29 7.26
CA TRP A 111 11.59 51.97 6.65
C TRP A 111 12.95 51.38 7.05
N ASP A 112 12.95 50.10 7.40
CA ASP A 112 14.15 49.30 7.71
C ASP A 112 15.08 49.15 6.49
N LYS A 113 14.51 49.08 5.30
CA LYS A 113 15.16 48.95 3.99
C LYS A 113 14.82 50.11 3.06
N MET A 114 15.67 50.32 2.05
CA MET A 114 15.39 51.20 0.90
C MET A 114 15.23 50.35 -0.36
N LEU A 115 14.45 50.85 -1.31
CA LEU A 115 14.34 50.26 -2.64
C LEU A 115 15.73 50.22 -3.31
N PRO A 116 16.02 49.16 -4.09
CA PRO A 116 17.24 49.05 -4.89
C PRO A 116 17.54 50.34 -5.66
N ASN A 117 18.82 50.75 -5.66
CA ASN A 117 19.32 51.98 -6.30
C ASN A 117 18.75 53.32 -5.76
N ILE A 118 17.86 53.31 -4.75
CA ILE A 118 17.33 54.52 -4.10
C ILE A 118 18.12 54.80 -2.80
N ASN A 119 18.77 55.95 -2.72
CA ASN A 119 19.51 56.41 -1.53
C ASN A 119 18.90 57.65 -0.84
N LYS A 120 17.67 58.01 -1.24
CA LYS A 120 16.95 59.23 -0.86
C LYS A 120 15.72 58.87 -0.01
N PRO A 121 15.69 59.20 1.30
CA PRO A 121 14.61 58.82 2.21
C PRO A 121 13.21 59.26 1.78
N LEU A 122 13.02 60.53 1.35
CA LEU A 122 11.68 61.01 0.97
C LEU A 122 11.23 60.37 -0.34
N LEU A 123 12.12 60.25 -1.33
CA LEU A 123 11.85 59.52 -2.56
C LEU A 123 11.44 58.06 -2.29
N ASN A 124 12.20 57.35 -1.44
CA ASN A 124 11.89 55.98 -1.03
C ASN A 124 10.51 55.89 -0.35
N LEU A 125 10.20 56.81 0.56
CA LEU A 125 8.91 56.89 1.25
C LEU A 125 7.74 57.07 0.26
N ILE A 126 7.84 58.01 -0.68
CA ILE A 126 6.78 58.26 -1.66
C ILE A 126 6.62 57.09 -2.64
N LEU A 127 7.72 56.46 -3.06
CA LEU A 127 7.67 55.25 -3.91
C LEU A 127 6.99 54.07 -3.22
N LEU A 128 7.22 53.84 -1.92
CA LEU A 128 6.58 52.79 -1.12
C LEU A 128 5.13 53.09 -0.69
N LEU A 129 4.69 54.35 -0.81
CA LEU A 129 3.31 54.79 -0.53
C LEU A 129 2.44 54.89 -1.78
N GLY A 130 3.03 55.10 -2.96
CA GLY A 130 2.33 55.15 -4.23
C GLY A 130 1.55 56.45 -4.49
N PRO A 131 0.98 56.60 -5.70
CA PRO A 131 0.07 57.67 -6.08
C PRO A 131 -1.06 57.94 -5.07
N SER A 132 -1.61 56.91 -4.43
CA SER A 132 -2.72 56.97 -3.48
C SER A 132 -2.43 57.75 -2.19
N VAL A 133 -1.18 58.17 -1.97
CA VAL A 133 -0.77 59.01 -0.83
C VAL A 133 -1.64 60.27 -0.66
N PHE A 134 -2.29 60.79 -1.72
CA PHE A 134 -3.22 61.92 -1.55
C PHE A 134 -4.51 61.58 -0.80
N TYR A 135 -5.03 60.35 -0.93
CA TYR A 135 -6.19 59.89 -0.16
C TYR A 135 -5.87 59.84 1.35
N ARG A 136 -4.65 59.44 1.71
CA ARG A 136 -4.15 59.47 3.10
C ARG A 136 -4.11 60.89 3.69
N ILE A 137 -3.53 61.83 2.93
CA ILE A 137 -3.34 63.22 3.38
C ILE A 137 -4.67 63.99 3.42
N ASN A 138 -5.55 63.81 2.43
CA ASN A 138 -6.90 64.39 2.42
C ASN A 138 -7.74 63.91 3.62
N GLY A 139 -7.50 62.68 4.08
CA GLY A 139 -8.13 62.11 5.27
C GLY A 139 -7.65 62.68 6.61
N TYR A 140 -6.62 63.55 6.61
CA TYR A 140 -5.93 64.06 7.80
C TYR A 140 -5.87 65.60 7.87
N SER A 141 -5.43 66.29 6.81
CA SER A 141 -5.16 67.74 6.89
C SER A 141 -6.44 68.57 6.85
N THR A 142 -6.74 69.22 7.98
CA THR A 142 -7.85 70.17 8.15
C THR A 142 -7.50 71.61 7.74
N SER A 143 -6.25 71.91 7.36
CA SER A 143 -5.78 73.30 7.17
C SER A 143 -4.96 73.55 5.89
N TRP A 144 -5.61 73.43 4.74
CA TRP A 144 -5.04 73.77 3.43
C TRP A 144 -5.00 75.29 3.18
N LYS A 145 -3.84 75.82 2.79
CA LYS A 145 -3.64 77.24 2.40
C LYS A 145 -3.59 77.37 0.88
N LYS A 146 -4.34 78.30 0.28
CA LYS A 146 -4.25 78.59 -1.16
C LYS A 146 -2.88 79.21 -1.47
N VAL A 147 -2.21 78.74 -2.52
CA VAL A 147 -0.91 79.25 -2.98
C VAL A 147 -1.01 79.73 -4.44
N ALA A 148 0.09 80.23 -4.99
CA ALA A 148 0.13 80.70 -6.38
C ALA A 148 -0.31 79.59 -7.35
N SER A 149 -1.06 79.98 -8.39
CA SER A 149 -1.39 79.06 -9.48
C SER A 149 -0.14 78.79 -10.32
N SER A 150 -0.03 77.59 -10.89
CA SER A 150 1.16 77.16 -11.65
C SER A 150 0.77 76.57 -12.99
N ASN A 151 1.61 76.75 -14.01
CA ASN A 151 1.42 76.07 -15.29
C ASN A 151 1.88 74.61 -15.16
N VAL A 152 0.93 73.70 -15.19
CA VAL A 152 1.13 72.26 -15.11
C VAL A 152 0.67 71.65 -16.43
N ARG A 153 1.61 71.07 -17.18
CA ARG A 153 1.35 70.38 -18.46
C ARG A 153 0.57 71.26 -19.46
N GLY A 154 0.91 72.55 -19.54
CA GLY A 154 0.28 73.53 -20.44
C GLY A 154 -1.00 74.19 -19.91
N LYS A 155 -1.52 73.77 -18.76
CA LYS A 155 -2.74 74.34 -18.14
C LYS A 155 -2.40 75.08 -16.85
N ASN A 156 -3.01 76.24 -16.64
CA ASN A 156 -2.90 76.95 -15.36
C ASN A 156 -3.75 76.22 -14.31
N MET A 157 -3.13 75.81 -13.20
CA MET A 157 -3.77 75.01 -12.14
C MET A 157 -3.71 75.72 -10.80
N ILE A 158 -4.77 75.59 -10.01
CA ILE A 158 -4.90 76.25 -8.70
C ILE A 158 -4.18 75.41 -7.64
N GLY A 159 -3.26 76.05 -6.91
CA GLY A 159 -2.44 75.42 -5.88
C GLY A 159 -3.02 75.54 -4.47
N TYR A 160 -2.95 74.45 -3.69
CA TYR A 160 -3.20 74.44 -2.24
C TYR A 160 -2.06 73.70 -1.53
N GLN A 161 -1.60 74.22 -0.38
CA GLN A 161 -0.47 73.69 0.38
C GLN A 161 -0.85 73.35 1.82
N THR A 162 -0.27 72.26 2.33
CA THR A 162 -0.27 71.84 3.74
C THR A 162 1.17 71.49 4.16
N THR A 163 1.43 71.39 5.47
CA THR A 163 2.71 70.92 6.01
C THR A 163 2.48 69.78 7.00
N ILE A 164 3.25 68.70 6.89
CA ILE A 164 3.22 67.55 7.82
C ILE A 164 4.48 67.57 8.69
N ASN A 165 4.29 67.33 9.99
CA ASN A 165 5.33 67.34 11.03
C ASN A 165 6.29 68.56 10.95
N GLN A 166 5.78 69.71 10.51
CA GLN A 166 6.52 70.96 10.21
C GLN A 166 7.69 70.84 9.20
N ARG A 167 8.00 69.64 8.70
CA ARG A 167 9.22 69.28 7.94
C ARG A 167 8.97 69.00 6.46
N LEU A 168 7.76 68.58 6.09
CA LEU A 168 7.39 68.25 4.72
C LEU A 168 6.24 69.14 4.26
N LYS A 169 6.50 70.02 3.29
CA LYS A 169 5.45 70.77 2.60
C LYS A 169 4.90 69.94 1.46
N ILE A 170 3.58 69.92 1.33
CA ILE A 170 2.88 69.18 0.28
C ILE A 170 1.93 70.16 -0.42
N THR A 171 2.07 70.29 -1.74
CA THR A 171 1.29 71.21 -2.57
C THR A 171 0.53 70.46 -3.64
N TYR A 172 -0.80 70.59 -3.67
CA TYR A 172 -1.69 70.00 -4.67
C TYR A 172 -2.10 71.04 -5.71
N TYR A 173 -2.11 70.63 -6.97
CA TYR A 173 -2.57 71.43 -8.10
C TYR A 173 -3.76 70.77 -8.79
N TYR A 174 -4.83 71.54 -8.96
CA TYR A 174 -6.13 71.12 -9.50
C TYR A 174 -6.45 71.85 -10.81
N LYS A 175 -7.18 71.23 -11.75
CA LYS A 175 -7.56 71.88 -13.03
C LYS A 175 -8.67 72.91 -12.81
N SER A 176 -9.56 72.66 -11.85
CA SER A 176 -10.66 73.55 -11.45
C SER A 176 -10.84 73.60 -9.92
N GLU A 177 -11.64 74.54 -9.40
CA GLU A 177 -12.01 74.52 -7.98
C GLU A 177 -12.95 73.35 -7.64
N PHE A 178 -13.73 72.81 -8.61
CA PHE A 178 -14.57 71.63 -8.41
C PHE A 178 -13.77 70.33 -8.22
N ASP A 179 -12.60 70.21 -8.86
CA ASP A 179 -11.72 69.04 -8.70
C ASP A 179 -11.24 68.87 -7.25
N LYS A 180 -11.22 69.97 -6.48
CA LYS A 180 -10.87 69.97 -5.05
C LYS A 180 -11.95 69.28 -4.21
N ASP A 181 -13.21 69.51 -4.53
CA ASP A 181 -14.34 68.84 -3.87
C ASP A 181 -14.37 67.35 -4.21
N ALA A 182 -13.96 66.99 -5.43
CA ALA A 182 -13.69 65.62 -5.86
C ALA A 182 -12.35 65.04 -5.34
N ARG A 183 -11.54 65.81 -4.59
CA ARG A 183 -10.28 65.40 -3.94
C ARG A 183 -9.18 64.80 -4.84
N LYS A 184 -9.28 64.93 -6.17
CA LYS A 184 -8.37 64.31 -7.16
C LYS A 184 -7.36 65.32 -7.75
N PRO A 185 -6.16 65.50 -7.16
CA PRO A 185 -5.16 66.45 -7.68
C PRO A 185 -4.54 65.95 -9.00
N SER A 186 -4.20 66.88 -9.89
CA SER A 186 -3.51 66.55 -11.16
C SER A 186 -1.98 66.56 -11.02
N ARG A 187 -1.45 67.25 -10.00
CA ARG A 187 -0.04 67.21 -9.61
C ARG A 187 0.09 67.41 -8.10
N ILE A 188 1.05 66.70 -7.52
CA ILE A 188 1.50 66.85 -6.14
C ILE A 188 2.97 67.28 -6.16
N VAL A 189 3.35 68.23 -5.31
CA VAL A 189 4.74 68.62 -5.06
C VAL A 189 5.06 68.39 -3.60
N PHE A 190 6.09 67.59 -3.34
CA PHE A 190 6.67 67.34 -2.02
C PHE A 190 7.96 68.14 -1.91
N ASP A 191 8.08 69.01 -0.91
CA ASP A 191 9.23 69.89 -0.67
C ASP A 191 9.60 69.85 0.80
N GLY A 192 10.73 69.23 1.14
CA GLY A 192 11.16 69.09 2.52
C GLY A 192 11.89 67.79 2.83
N TYR A 193 11.73 67.35 4.06
CA TYR A 193 12.40 66.21 4.66
C TYR A 193 11.44 65.03 4.84
N ASP A 194 11.96 63.80 4.85
CA ASP A 194 11.22 62.64 5.36
C ASP A 194 10.84 62.90 6.84
N PRO A 195 9.53 63.00 7.19
CA PRO A 195 9.07 63.35 8.52
C PRO A 195 9.57 62.41 9.63
N GLY A 196 9.70 61.11 9.33
CA GLY A 196 10.09 60.08 10.30
C GLY A 196 11.60 59.97 10.53
N SER A 197 12.42 60.58 9.65
CA SER A 197 13.87 60.50 9.72
C SER A 197 14.50 61.75 10.35
N SER A 198 15.27 61.57 11.42
CA SER A 198 16.01 62.64 12.11
C SER A 198 17.14 63.26 11.27
N PHE A 199 17.58 62.59 10.21
CA PHE A 199 18.74 62.98 9.38
C PHE A 199 18.49 62.74 7.89
N SER A 200 17.33 63.16 7.37
CA SER A 200 17.07 63.15 5.92
C SER A 200 17.67 64.39 5.23
N PRO A 201 18.11 64.29 3.96
CA PRO A 201 18.41 65.47 3.14
C PRO A 201 17.12 66.18 2.75
N ASN A 202 17.20 67.47 2.40
CA ASN A 202 16.07 68.16 1.78
C ASN A 202 15.87 67.63 0.35
N GLU A 203 14.64 67.27 0.01
CA GLU A 203 14.27 66.69 -1.27
C GLU A 203 13.08 67.44 -1.88
N ASN A 204 13.07 67.57 -3.21
CA ASN A 204 11.98 68.18 -3.96
C ASN A 204 11.52 67.22 -5.06
N LEU A 205 10.29 66.73 -4.93
CA LEU A 205 9.70 65.69 -5.77
C LEU A 205 8.39 66.18 -6.37
N ILE A 206 8.17 65.90 -7.64
CA ILE A 206 6.93 66.25 -8.35
C ILE A 206 6.27 64.97 -8.84
N MET A 207 5.07 64.67 -8.35
CA MET A 207 4.23 63.58 -8.83
C MET A 207 3.15 64.14 -9.75
N ASP A 208 3.21 63.81 -11.04
CA ASP A 208 2.17 64.09 -12.03
C ASP A 208 1.21 62.91 -12.10
N ILE A 209 -0.07 63.10 -11.74
CA ILE A 209 -1.12 62.08 -11.89
C ILE A 209 -1.78 62.25 -13.25
N TYR A 210 -1.90 61.16 -14.01
CA TYR A 210 -2.41 61.14 -15.38
C TYR A 210 -3.84 60.61 -15.47
N SER A 211 -4.09 59.45 -14.89
CA SER A 211 -5.37 58.73 -14.86
C SER A 211 -5.69 58.26 -13.43
N ILE A 212 -6.99 58.15 -13.16
CA ILE A 212 -7.57 57.50 -11.97
C ILE A 212 -8.82 56.80 -12.50
N ASP A 213 -8.75 55.49 -12.66
CA ASP A 213 -9.84 54.67 -13.22
C ASP A 213 -10.52 53.88 -12.09
N GLU A 214 -11.85 53.99 -12.04
CA GLU A 214 -12.73 53.30 -11.09
C GLU A 214 -13.35 52.08 -11.81
N SER A 215 -12.93 50.86 -11.44
CA SER A 215 -13.40 49.62 -12.09
C SER A 215 -13.29 48.41 -11.16
N PRO A 216 -14.41 47.91 -10.59
CA PRO A 216 -14.37 46.84 -9.59
C PRO A 216 -13.92 45.47 -10.15
N VAL A 217 -14.19 45.18 -11.43
CA VAL A 217 -14.07 43.81 -11.96
C VAL A 217 -12.65 43.47 -12.46
N VAL A 218 -11.99 44.38 -13.16
CA VAL A 218 -10.69 44.09 -13.82
C VAL A 218 -9.49 44.34 -12.89
N LEU A 219 -9.67 45.14 -11.84
CA LEU A 219 -8.56 45.63 -11.01
C LEU A 219 -8.26 44.73 -9.81
N ALA A 220 -9.25 43.99 -9.31
CA ALA A 220 -9.10 43.07 -8.17
C ALA A 220 -8.13 41.90 -8.47
N GLU A 221 -8.00 41.50 -9.72
CA GLU A 221 -7.13 40.38 -10.14
C GLU A 221 -5.64 40.76 -10.15
N ASN A 222 -5.34 42.06 -10.22
CA ASN A 222 -4.00 42.58 -10.45
C ASN A 222 -3.19 42.82 -9.16
N VAL A 223 -3.79 42.78 -7.97
CA VAL A 223 -3.10 43.10 -6.70
C VAL A 223 -2.29 41.93 -6.12
N GLN A 224 -2.57 40.71 -6.55
CA GLN A 224 -1.95 39.48 -6.05
C GLN A 224 -0.46 39.37 -6.39
N VAL A 225 0.30 38.69 -5.54
CA VAL A 225 1.74 38.42 -5.76
C VAL A 225 1.89 37.34 -6.84
N THR A 226 2.81 37.53 -7.79
CA THR A 226 3.07 36.53 -8.84
C THR A 226 3.54 35.20 -8.23
N PRO A 227 2.87 34.07 -8.50
CA PRO A 227 3.27 32.76 -7.95
C PRO A 227 4.67 32.29 -8.37
N GLY A 228 5.33 31.62 -7.44
CA GLY A 228 6.63 30.96 -7.59
C GLY A 228 7.83 31.86 -7.31
N VAL A 229 7.65 33.11 -6.87
CA VAL A 229 8.75 33.98 -6.45
C VAL A 229 9.29 33.56 -5.08
N GLY A 230 8.41 33.11 -4.19
CA GLY A 230 8.74 32.75 -2.81
C GLY A 230 8.98 33.97 -1.93
N CYS A 231 7.96 34.34 -1.15
CA CYS A 231 8.02 35.46 -0.20
C CYS A 231 8.06 34.94 1.26
N PRO A 232 8.62 35.71 2.21
CA PRO A 232 8.66 35.32 3.62
C PRO A 232 7.28 35.30 4.29
N LEU A 233 6.34 36.06 3.74
CA LEU A 233 4.91 36.08 4.07
C LEU A 233 4.15 36.79 2.93
N TYR A 234 2.82 36.66 2.89
CA TYR A 234 1.95 37.31 1.91
C TYR A 234 1.01 38.33 2.57
N VAL A 235 0.36 39.16 1.74
CA VAL A 235 -0.56 40.23 2.17
C VAL A 235 -1.98 39.71 2.42
N SER A 236 -2.30 38.53 1.86
CA SER A 236 -3.61 37.88 1.97
C SER A 236 -3.91 37.35 3.37
N ASP A 237 -5.20 37.27 3.70
CA ASP A 237 -5.72 36.64 4.92
C ASP A 237 -5.08 35.25 5.12
N SER A 238 -4.62 34.96 6.33
CA SER A 238 -4.08 33.64 6.63
C SER A 238 -5.18 32.59 6.53
N LYS A 239 -5.05 31.70 5.54
CA LYS A 239 -5.83 30.47 5.43
C LYS A 239 -4.92 29.28 5.71
N VAL A 240 -5.33 28.46 6.69
CA VAL A 240 -4.68 27.19 6.97
C VAL A 240 -4.78 26.28 5.74
N MET A 241 -3.73 25.52 5.45
CA MET A 241 -3.75 24.51 4.38
C MET A 241 -4.87 23.49 4.65
N PRO A 242 -5.75 23.18 3.68
CA PRO A 242 -6.79 22.18 3.85
C PRO A 242 -6.23 20.81 4.27
N SER A 243 -6.85 20.18 5.27
CA SER A 243 -6.48 18.85 5.73
C SER A 243 -7.17 17.75 4.91
N LEU A 244 -6.52 16.58 4.85
CA LEU A 244 -7.04 15.40 4.15
C LEU A 244 -8.21 14.77 4.93
N ARG A 245 -9.30 14.39 4.24
CA ARG A 245 -10.51 13.79 4.83
C ARG A 245 -10.49 12.27 4.92
N THR A 246 -9.67 11.60 4.10
CA THR A 246 -9.72 10.14 3.87
C THR A 246 -8.35 9.49 4.10
N THR A 247 -8.34 8.21 4.48
CA THR A 247 -7.13 7.38 4.49
C THR A 247 -6.83 6.76 3.13
N GLN A 248 -7.84 6.56 2.28
CA GLN A 248 -7.69 5.94 0.96
C GLN A 248 -7.98 6.95 -0.17
N MET A 249 -7.11 7.00 -1.18
CA MET A 249 -7.14 7.98 -2.27
C MET A 249 -6.85 7.34 -3.63
N GLN A 250 -7.52 7.84 -4.68
CA GLN A 250 -7.12 7.66 -6.08
C GLN A 250 -6.87 9.03 -6.71
N MET A 251 -5.86 9.13 -7.57
CA MET A 251 -5.61 10.32 -8.38
C MET A 251 -4.75 10.01 -9.60
N ILE A 252 -4.91 10.79 -10.67
CA ILE A 252 -4.04 10.81 -11.84
C ILE A 252 -3.18 12.08 -11.78
N VAL A 253 -1.87 11.93 -11.94
CA VAL A 253 -0.89 13.02 -11.91
C VAL A 253 -0.17 13.08 -13.25
N HIS A 254 -0.23 14.22 -13.92
CA HIS A 254 0.59 14.51 -15.10
C HIS A 254 1.75 15.42 -14.69
N GLU A 255 2.97 14.87 -14.62
CA GLU A 255 4.18 15.65 -14.32
C GLU A 255 4.92 16.02 -15.61
N ARG A 256 5.46 17.24 -15.68
CA ARG A 256 6.38 17.67 -16.75
C ARG A 256 7.44 18.63 -16.23
N VAL A 257 8.65 18.55 -16.78
CA VAL A 257 9.70 19.56 -16.63
C VAL A 257 9.65 20.50 -17.83
N VAL A 258 9.43 21.79 -17.57
CA VAL A 258 9.30 22.83 -18.61
C VAL A 258 10.61 22.92 -19.41
N GLY A 259 10.50 22.85 -20.73
CA GLY A 259 11.65 22.84 -21.65
C GLY A 259 12.15 21.45 -22.06
N SER A 260 11.64 20.36 -21.45
CA SER A 260 11.96 18.99 -21.85
C SER A 260 10.74 18.25 -22.40
N SER A 261 10.72 17.98 -23.70
CA SER A 261 9.63 17.23 -24.37
C SER A 261 9.58 15.75 -24.00
N THR A 262 10.68 15.17 -23.49
CA THR A 262 10.75 13.77 -23.05
C THR A 262 10.36 13.56 -21.59
N SER A 263 10.04 14.64 -20.86
CA SER A 263 9.77 14.62 -19.41
C SER A 263 8.31 14.42 -19.00
N LEU A 264 7.38 14.26 -19.95
CA LEU A 264 5.96 14.08 -19.62
C LEU A 264 5.71 12.65 -19.12
N THR A 265 5.39 12.51 -17.83
CA THR A 265 4.91 11.25 -17.24
C THR A 265 3.45 11.36 -16.85
N LYS A 266 2.69 10.27 -17.06
CA LYS A 266 1.37 10.07 -16.46
C LYS A 266 1.51 9.01 -15.37
N ASP A 267 1.25 9.38 -14.14
CA ASP A 267 1.11 8.43 -13.02
C ASP A 267 -0.36 8.31 -12.63
N GLU A 268 -0.85 7.11 -12.41
CA GLU A 268 -2.07 6.85 -11.66
C GLU A 268 -1.70 6.26 -10.29
N TYR A 269 -2.13 6.91 -9.21
CA TYR A 269 -1.84 6.53 -7.84
C TYR A 269 -3.09 6.03 -7.14
N TYR A 270 -2.95 4.90 -6.46
CA TYR A 270 -3.86 4.40 -5.42
C TYR A 270 -3.07 4.39 -4.11
N ILE A 271 -3.62 4.94 -3.03
CA ILE A 271 -2.87 5.20 -1.79
C ILE A 271 -3.74 4.77 -0.59
N ASP A 272 -3.17 3.99 0.34
CA ASP A 272 -3.72 3.79 1.69
C ASP A 272 -2.74 4.37 2.71
N THR A 273 -3.09 5.50 3.31
CA THR A 273 -2.27 6.17 4.32
C THR A 273 -2.38 5.55 5.70
N GLY A 274 -3.45 4.79 5.98
CA GLY A 274 -3.61 4.03 7.22
C GLY A 274 -2.77 2.75 7.24
N ARG A 275 -2.54 2.15 6.06
CA ARG A 275 -1.72 0.94 5.87
C ARG A 275 -0.32 1.22 5.32
N SER A 276 0.01 2.47 5.00
CA SER A 276 1.28 2.87 4.36
C SER A 276 1.58 2.08 3.08
N LEU A 277 0.62 2.09 2.13
CA LEU A 277 0.70 1.40 0.85
C LEU A 277 0.44 2.36 -0.32
N ILE A 278 1.14 2.16 -1.44
CA ILE A 278 0.85 2.85 -2.71
C ILE A 278 0.90 1.86 -3.88
N ARG A 279 -0.09 1.84 -4.76
CA ARG A 279 0.07 1.33 -6.14
C ARG A 279 0.25 2.51 -7.07
N ARG A 280 1.21 2.41 -7.99
CA ARG A 280 1.52 3.41 -9.01
C ARG A 280 1.59 2.74 -10.37
N ILE A 281 0.73 3.19 -11.28
CA ILE A 281 0.76 2.81 -12.69
C ILE A 281 1.35 3.99 -13.45
N THR A 282 2.57 3.85 -13.97
CA THR A 282 3.31 4.89 -14.68
C THR A 282 3.26 4.62 -16.18
N THR A 283 2.77 5.56 -16.97
CA THR A 283 2.87 5.52 -18.44
C THR A 283 3.84 6.59 -18.94
N HIS A 284 4.88 6.17 -19.67
CA HIS A 284 5.88 7.03 -20.30
C HIS A 284 6.25 6.46 -21.67
N LEU A 285 6.10 7.27 -22.73
CA LEU A 285 6.40 6.87 -24.13
C LEU A 285 5.81 5.49 -24.50
N GLU A 286 4.52 5.28 -24.22
CA GLU A 286 3.75 4.04 -24.44
C GLU A 286 4.17 2.82 -23.56
N ILE A 287 5.28 2.90 -22.83
CA ILE A 287 5.66 1.90 -21.83
C ILE A 287 4.84 2.15 -20.55
N THR A 288 4.18 1.11 -20.05
CA THR A 288 3.50 1.14 -18.75
C THR A 288 4.26 0.29 -17.72
N VAL A 289 4.46 0.84 -16.53
CA VAL A 289 5.12 0.17 -15.39
C VAL A 289 4.17 0.23 -14.20
N ASP A 290 3.80 -0.93 -13.66
CA ASP A 290 2.87 -1.07 -12.56
C ASP A 290 3.61 -1.61 -11.32
N VAL A 291 3.52 -0.88 -10.21
CA VAL A 291 4.25 -1.21 -8.97
C VAL A 291 3.40 -0.98 -7.73
N ILE A 292 3.51 -1.90 -6.76
CA ILE A 292 2.97 -1.74 -5.41
C ILE A 292 4.14 -1.54 -4.43
N TYR A 293 4.06 -0.49 -3.63
CA TYR A 293 5.01 -0.15 -2.57
C TYR A 293 4.42 -0.52 -1.21
N ASP A 294 5.12 -1.37 -0.45
CA ASP A 294 4.86 -1.61 0.97
C ASP A 294 5.94 -0.90 1.80
N TYR A 295 5.59 0.24 2.40
CA TYR A 295 6.53 1.03 3.18
C TYR A 295 6.78 0.45 4.58
N ASN A 296 5.92 -0.44 5.07
CA ASN A 296 6.12 -1.13 6.35
C ASN A 296 7.26 -2.15 6.25
N LEU A 297 7.28 -2.90 5.13
CA LEU A 297 8.31 -3.89 4.84
C LEU A 297 9.46 -3.35 3.99
N GLY A 298 9.34 -2.16 3.40
CA GLY A 298 10.33 -1.56 2.51
C GLY A 298 10.48 -2.32 1.20
N LEU A 299 9.36 -2.74 0.61
CA LEU A 299 9.29 -3.57 -0.58
C LEU A 299 8.66 -2.84 -1.76
N ILE A 300 9.09 -3.22 -2.96
CA ILE A 300 8.43 -2.88 -4.22
C ILE A 300 8.09 -4.20 -4.92
N TYR A 301 6.80 -4.40 -5.20
CA TYR A 301 6.29 -5.45 -6.05
C TYR A 301 6.12 -4.87 -7.45
N VAL A 302 6.85 -5.37 -8.44
CA VAL A 302 6.72 -4.97 -9.85
C VAL A 302 5.79 -5.97 -10.53
N LEU A 303 4.65 -5.49 -11.00
CA LEU A 303 3.64 -6.29 -11.68
C LEU A 303 3.90 -6.28 -13.20
N GLN A 304 3.82 -7.45 -13.81
CA GLN A 304 3.95 -7.67 -15.25
C GLN A 304 2.90 -8.71 -15.68
N ASP A 305 2.65 -8.86 -16.99
CA ASP A 305 1.70 -9.84 -17.50
C ASP A 305 2.01 -11.25 -16.96
N GLN A 306 1.14 -11.74 -16.08
CA GLN A 306 1.25 -13.03 -15.39
C GLN A 306 2.57 -13.24 -14.62
N SER A 307 3.28 -12.19 -14.20
CA SER A 307 4.48 -12.35 -13.35
C SER A 307 4.71 -11.16 -12.43
N CYS A 308 5.40 -11.42 -11.31
CA CYS A 308 5.72 -10.41 -10.32
C CYS A 308 7.17 -10.56 -9.85
N LEU A 309 7.84 -9.43 -9.62
CA LEU A 309 9.17 -9.34 -9.02
C LEU A 309 9.14 -8.54 -7.73
N ILE A 310 9.68 -9.11 -6.65
CA ILE A 310 9.88 -8.41 -5.36
C ILE A 310 11.30 -7.84 -5.33
N GLN A 311 11.44 -6.55 -5.05
CA GLN A 311 12.73 -5.85 -4.94
C GLN A 311 12.76 -4.88 -3.73
N PRO A 312 13.96 -4.57 -3.19
CA PRO A 312 14.11 -3.67 -2.04
C PRO A 312 13.82 -2.20 -2.39
N MET A 313 13.22 -1.48 -1.45
CA MET A 313 12.93 -0.05 -1.57
C MET A 313 14.15 0.83 -1.24
N GLY A 314 14.40 1.86 -2.05
CA GLY A 314 15.51 2.82 -1.86
C GLY A 314 15.05 4.20 -1.36
N LEU A 315 15.99 5.04 -0.91
CA LEU A 315 15.72 6.42 -0.44
C LEU A 315 15.18 7.36 -1.53
N THR A 316 15.24 6.96 -2.81
CA THR A 316 14.67 7.72 -3.95
C THR A 316 13.25 7.28 -4.31
N THR A 317 12.63 6.40 -3.52
CA THR A 317 11.24 5.97 -3.72
C THR A 317 10.30 7.15 -3.48
N PRO A 318 9.20 7.30 -4.26
CA PRO A 318 8.17 8.31 -3.98
C PRO A 318 7.62 8.20 -2.55
N ALA A 319 6.94 9.25 -2.08
CA ALA A 319 6.27 9.30 -0.77
C ALA A 319 7.17 9.02 0.46
N LEU A 320 8.49 9.20 0.36
CA LEU A 320 9.39 9.19 1.51
C LEU A 320 9.64 10.62 2.02
N ASP A 321 9.63 10.79 3.35
CA ASP A 321 10.08 12.01 4.02
C ASP A 321 11.62 12.07 4.14
N GLN A 322 12.12 13.17 4.69
CA GLN A 322 13.56 13.38 4.96
C GLN A 322 14.21 12.33 5.90
N ASN A 323 13.42 11.55 6.65
CA ASN A 323 13.89 10.50 7.55
C ASN A 323 13.88 9.11 6.89
N GLY A 324 13.26 8.96 5.73
CA GLY A 324 13.00 7.69 5.05
C GLY A 324 11.73 6.98 5.51
N ALA A 325 10.76 7.71 6.10
CA ALA A 325 9.45 7.20 6.49
C ALA A 325 8.37 7.56 5.44
N PHE A 326 7.27 6.79 5.42
CA PHE A 326 6.14 7.07 4.53
C PHE A 326 5.46 8.41 4.86
N SER A 327 5.23 9.21 3.82
CA SER A 327 4.66 10.56 3.88
C SER A 327 3.87 10.83 2.60
N TRP A 328 2.54 10.79 2.71
CA TRP A 328 1.65 11.21 1.62
C TRP A 328 1.81 12.70 1.32
N GLN A 329 2.19 13.51 2.32
CA GLN A 329 2.52 14.91 2.14
C GLN A 329 3.72 15.05 1.18
N SER A 330 4.78 14.28 1.37
CA SER A 330 5.98 14.32 0.51
C SER A 330 5.67 13.87 -0.92
N LEU A 331 4.73 12.94 -1.12
CA LEU A 331 4.21 12.60 -2.45
C LEU A 331 3.57 13.81 -3.14
N LEU A 332 2.74 14.58 -2.41
CA LEU A 332 2.01 15.75 -2.94
C LEU A 332 2.79 17.07 -2.80
N TRP A 333 4.05 17.03 -2.36
CA TRP A 333 4.89 18.19 -2.04
C TRP A 333 4.38 19.08 -0.89
N MET A 334 3.52 18.54 -0.02
CA MET A 334 2.89 19.22 1.12
C MET A 334 3.71 19.14 2.42
N ASP A 335 4.95 18.68 2.36
CA ASP A 335 5.83 18.35 3.49
C ASP A 335 6.66 19.53 4.03
N VAL A 336 6.22 20.75 3.77
CA VAL A 336 6.87 22.02 4.15
C VAL A 336 5.83 23.03 4.65
N VAL A 337 6.29 24.11 5.30
CA VAL A 337 5.39 25.16 5.78
C VAL A 337 4.89 26.01 4.61
N TYR A 338 3.58 26.04 4.41
CA TYR A 338 2.90 26.79 3.35
C TYR A 338 2.24 28.05 3.89
N PHE A 339 2.38 29.15 3.14
CA PHE A 339 1.68 30.41 3.37
C PHE A 339 0.64 30.63 2.28
N TYR A 340 -0.57 31.07 2.66
CA TYR A 340 -1.62 31.40 1.68
C TYR A 340 -1.21 32.63 0.88
N LEU A 341 -1.14 32.50 -0.44
CA LEU A 341 -0.76 33.58 -1.35
C LEU A 341 -1.97 34.45 -1.70
N GLY A 342 -3.10 33.83 -2.02
CA GLY A 342 -4.30 34.52 -2.51
C GLY A 342 -5.12 33.66 -3.48
N GLU A 343 -6.15 34.25 -4.10
CA GLU A 343 -6.85 33.65 -5.24
C GLU A 343 -6.21 34.14 -6.54
N VAL A 344 -5.77 33.22 -7.40
CA VAL A 344 -5.00 33.51 -8.63
C VAL A 344 -5.58 32.78 -9.83
N ASP A 345 -5.27 33.23 -11.04
CA ASP A 345 -5.54 32.46 -12.26
C ASP A 345 -4.64 31.22 -12.35
N PHE A 346 -5.26 30.07 -12.61
CA PHE A 346 -4.51 28.86 -12.87
C PHE A 346 -3.96 28.89 -14.30
N GLU A 347 -2.63 28.98 -14.44
CA GLU A 347 -1.93 29.15 -15.74
C GLU A 347 -2.31 28.10 -16.80
N SER A 348 -2.67 26.89 -16.38
CA SER A 348 -3.13 25.83 -17.28
C SER A 348 -4.53 26.05 -17.88
N TYR A 349 -5.37 26.87 -17.25
CA TYR A 349 -6.74 27.16 -17.65
C TYR A 349 -7.06 28.65 -17.37
N PRO A 350 -6.70 29.58 -18.27
CA PRO A 350 -6.91 31.01 -18.06
C PRO A 350 -8.36 31.36 -17.72
N GLY A 351 -8.56 32.17 -16.68
CA GLY A 351 -9.88 32.52 -16.14
C GLY A 351 -10.43 31.55 -15.08
N PHE A 352 -9.78 30.40 -14.86
CA PHE A 352 -10.11 29.51 -13.74
C PHE A 352 -9.38 29.97 -12.48
N LYS A 353 -10.12 30.58 -11.54
CA LYS A 353 -9.58 31.05 -10.26
C LYS A 353 -9.40 29.90 -9.28
N VAL A 354 -8.24 29.88 -8.63
CA VAL A 354 -7.85 28.87 -7.63
C VAL A 354 -7.21 29.55 -6.42
N SER A 355 -7.40 28.97 -5.24
CA SER A 355 -6.68 29.36 -4.03
C SER A 355 -5.25 28.81 -4.10
N ALA A 356 -4.25 29.68 -3.95
CA ALA A 356 -2.84 29.31 -4.00
C ALA A 356 -2.19 29.39 -2.61
N TRP A 357 -1.36 28.38 -2.31
CA TRP A 357 -0.44 28.38 -1.18
C TRP A 357 0.99 28.20 -1.69
N GLU A 358 1.94 28.88 -1.08
CA GLU A 358 3.34 28.85 -1.49
C GLU A 358 4.28 28.58 -0.31
N ALA A 359 5.29 27.75 -0.55
CA ALA A 359 6.34 27.38 0.39
C ALA A 359 7.72 27.62 -0.23
N VAL A 360 8.68 28.01 0.60
CA VAL A 360 10.06 28.31 0.21
C VAL A 360 11.02 27.42 0.99
N ALA A 361 11.85 26.66 0.28
CA ALA A 361 12.94 25.87 0.83
C ALA A 361 14.28 26.38 0.29
N ASN A 362 15.23 26.66 1.18
CA ASN A 362 16.60 27.04 0.80
C ASN A 362 17.52 25.81 0.85
N ASP A 363 18.60 25.82 0.08
CA ASP A 363 19.62 24.74 0.05
C ASP A 363 19.07 23.33 -0.27
N MET A 364 17.93 23.25 -0.96
CA MET A 364 17.21 21.99 -1.22
C MET A 364 17.88 21.15 -2.32
N THR A 365 17.96 19.84 -2.10
CA THR A 365 18.34 18.85 -3.13
C THR A 365 17.09 18.22 -3.75
N LEU A 366 16.97 18.28 -5.06
CA LEU A 366 16.00 17.55 -5.87
C LEU A 366 16.74 16.46 -6.69
N HIS A 367 16.00 15.59 -7.37
CA HIS A 367 16.61 14.52 -8.20
C HIS A 367 17.56 15.08 -9.29
N SER A 368 17.24 16.26 -9.82
CA SER A 368 17.99 17.01 -10.82
C SER A 368 19.25 17.72 -10.28
N GLY A 369 19.40 17.84 -8.96
CA GLY A 369 20.60 18.39 -8.31
C GLY A 369 20.31 19.22 -7.05
N LYS A 370 21.33 19.95 -6.56
CA LYS A 370 21.18 20.93 -5.47
C LYS A 370 20.85 22.32 -6.02
N TYR A 371 19.93 23.01 -5.34
CA TYR A 371 19.44 24.35 -5.65
C TYR A 371 19.53 25.26 -4.43
N ASP A 372 19.79 26.55 -4.65
CA ASP A 372 19.93 27.53 -3.55
C ASP A 372 18.57 27.92 -2.96
N LYS A 373 17.53 27.99 -3.81
CA LYS A 373 16.13 28.22 -3.43
C LYS A 373 15.20 27.37 -4.29
N VAL A 374 14.22 26.72 -3.69
CA VAL A 374 13.09 26.05 -4.35
C VAL A 374 11.81 26.66 -3.81
N VAL A 375 10.92 27.06 -4.72
CA VAL A 375 9.59 27.58 -4.40
C VAL A 375 8.57 26.57 -4.90
N THR A 376 7.71 26.07 -4.02
CA THR A 376 6.59 25.20 -4.37
C THR A 376 5.28 25.96 -4.20
N THR A 377 4.49 26.08 -5.27
CA THR A 377 3.12 26.60 -5.23
C THR A 377 2.14 25.44 -5.39
N LEU A 378 1.14 25.33 -4.52
CA LEU A 378 0.00 24.43 -4.64
C LEU A 378 -1.25 25.23 -5.03
N TYR A 379 -2.02 24.70 -5.97
CA TYR A 379 -3.24 25.31 -6.50
C TYR A 379 -4.43 24.41 -6.17
N LEU A 380 -5.35 24.94 -5.36
CA LEU A 380 -6.56 24.23 -4.94
C LEU A 380 -7.80 24.99 -5.39
N ALA A 381 -8.71 24.30 -6.07
CA ALA A 381 -10.05 24.81 -6.38
C ALA A 381 -10.96 24.63 -5.15
N LYS A 382 -11.87 25.58 -4.90
CA LYS A 382 -12.95 25.40 -3.92
C LYS A 382 -13.90 24.31 -4.43
N SER A 383 -14.37 23.45 -3.54
CA SER A 383 -15.24 22.34 -3.93
C SER A 383 -16.16 21.85 -2.81
N ASP A 384 -17.03 20.89 -3.15
CA ASP A 384 -17.95 20.23 -2.22
C ASP A 384 -17.21 19.51 -1.09
N GLU A 385 -17.91 19.26 0.02
CA GLU A 385 -17.40 18.51 1.16
C GLU A 385 -16.95 17.06 0.86
N ARG A 386 -17.30 16.49 -0.29
CA ARG A 386 -17.02 15.09 -0.64
C ARG A 386 -15.62 14.83 -1.22
N ASP A 387 -14.83 15.89 -1.42
CA ASP A 387 -13.48 15.78 -2.00
C ASP A 387 -12.41 15.37 -0.97
N LEU A 388 -11.20 15.09 -1.48
CA LEU A 388 -10.06 14.63 -0.69
C LEU A 388 -9.68 15.57 0.45
N PHE A 389 -9.78 16.88 0.26
CA PHE A 389 -9.47 17.88 1.29
C PHE A 389 -10.72 18.66 1.71
N TYR A 390 -10.76 19.13 2.96
CA TYR A 390 -11.93 19.86 3.49
C TYR A 390 -12.24 21.14 2.69
N GLY A 391 -13.25 21.06 1.81
CA GLY A 391 -13.75 22.18 0.99
C GLY A 391 -12.89 22.55 -0.22
N TYR A 392 -11.92 21.69 -0.59
CA TYR A 392 -10.97 21.96 -1.67
C TYR A 392 -10.55 20.68 -2.42
N THR A 393 -10.27 20.84 -3.72
CA THR A 393 -9.57 19.84 -4.54
C THR A 393 -8.25 20.40 -5.05
N LEU A 394 -7.18 19.62 -4.90
CA LEU A 394 -5.86 19.91 -5.47
C LEU A 394 -5.93 19.70 -6.99
N VAL A 395 -5.70 20.78 -7.76
CA VAL A 395 -5.76 20.76 -9.24
C VAL A 395 -4.39 20.89 -9.90
N GLY A 396 -3.42 21.50 -9.19
CA GLY A 396 -2.08 21.68 -9.72
C GLY A 396 -1.03 21.94 -8.65
N SER A 397 0.23 21.67 -8.98
CA SER A 397 1.39 22.14 -8.22
C SER A 397 2.54 22.51 -9.16
N VAL A 398 3.32 23.52 -8.75
CA VAL A 398 4.46 24.01 -9.52
C VAL A 398 5.65 24.18 -8.60
N ARG A 399 6.77 23.53 -8.93
CA ARG A 399 8.08 23.77 -8.32
C ARG A 399 8.94 24.62 -9.26
N LYS A 400 9.42 25.76 -8.79
CA LYS A 400 10.44 26.59 -9.44
C LYS A 400 11.74 26.48 -8.67
N ALA A 401 12.80 26.02 -9.31
CA ALA A 401 14.11 25.84 -8.68
C ALA A 401 15.12 26.87 -9.20
N TYR A 402 15.85 27.47 -8.27
CA TYR A 402 16.71 28.63 -8.50
C TYR A 402 18.15 28.35 -8.08
N LYS A 403 19.09 28.93 -8.82
CA LYS A 403 20.50 29.01 -8.42
C LYS A 403 20.93 30.46 -8.21
N LYS A 404 21.88 30.70 -7.32
CA LYS A 404 22.37 32.03 -7.00
C LYS A 404 23.41 32.48 -8.03
N GLY A 405 23.15 33.60 -8.70
CA GLY A 405 24.05 34.23 -9.65
C GLY A 405 25.24 34.92 -8.98
N SER A 406 26.23 35.32 -9.78
CA SER A 406 27.45 36.00 -9.31
C SER A 406 27.19 37.39 -8.69
N ASN A 407 26.06 38.01 -9.03
CA ASN A 407 25.55 39.25 -8.41
C ASN A 407 24.74 39.01 -7.13
N GLY A 408 24.48 37.76 -6.76
CA GLY A 408 23.67 37.37 -5.60
C GLY A 408 22.18 37.17 -5.90
N ASN A 409 21.68 37.50 -7.09
CA ASN A 409 20.27 37.31 -7.47
C ASN A 409 19.95 35.83 -7.72
N TYR A 410 18.69 35.44 -7.57
CA TYR A 410 18.23 34.10 -7.92
C TYR A 410 17.91 33.99 -9.42
N ILE A 411 18.49 33.00 -10.08
CA ILE A 411 18.25 32.70 -11.50
C ILE A 411 17.39 31.43 -11.56
N LEU A 412 16.23 31.51 -12.22
CA LEU A 412 15.38 30.34 -12.47
C LEU A 412 16.11 29.39 -13.41
N VAL A 413 16.31 28.14 -12.98
CA VAL A 413 17.03 27.12 -13.77
C VAL A 413 16.15 25.92 -14.15
N GLU A 414 15.07 25.67 -13.40
CA GLU A 414 14.18 24.54 -13.62
C GLU A 414 12.75 24.89 -13.20
N THR A 415 11.76 24.34 -13.88
CA THR A 415 10.35 24.41 -13.46
C THR A 415 9.67 23.09 -13.73
N THR A 416 9.15 22.47 -12.68
CA THR A 416 8.40 21.21 -12.75
C THR A 416 6.95 21.50 -12.42
N LYS A 417 6.02 21.07 -13.28
CA LYS A 417 4.58 21.26 -13.08
C LYS A 417 3.90 19.90 -12.98
N ARG A 418 2.98 19.77 -12.02
CA ARG A 418 2.02 18.67 -11.92
C ARG A 418 0.62 19.20 -12.08
N ASN A 419 -0.18 18.52 -12.88
CA ASN A 419 -1.63 18.67 -12.90
C ASN A 419 -2.26 17.41 -12.30
N TYR A 420 -3.29 17.58 -11.48
CA TYR A 420 -3.98 16.50 -10.79
C TYR A 420 -5.39 16.35 -11.38
N TYR A 421 -5.79 15.11 -11.66
CA TYR A 421 -7.07 14.74 -12.25
C TYR A 421 -7.67 13.57 -11.47
N ASP A 422 -9.00 13.43 -11.54
CA ASP A 422 -9.77 12.32 -10.93
C ASP A 422 -9.42 12.06 -9.45
N ALA A 423 -9.06 13.12 -8.73
CA ALA A 423 -8.62 13.09 -7.34
C ALA A 423 -9.82 12.87 -6.41
N ARG A 424 -10.01 11.63 -5.93
CA ARG A 424 -11.18 11.21 -5.17
C ARG A 424 -10.81 10.25 -4.04
N SER A 425 -11.63 10.19 -3.00
CA SER A 425 -11.64 9.01 -2.13
C SER A 425 -12.04 7.80 -2.98
N THR A 426 -11.32 6.69 -2.86
CA THR A 426 -11.66 5.45 -3.57
C THR A 426 -13.05 4.94 -3.18
N ALA A 427 -13.68 4.21 -4.09
CA ALA A 427 -14.83 3.38 -3.73
C ALA A 427 -14.38 2.17 -2.89
N SER A 428 -15.36 1.35 -2.48
CA SER A 428 -15.29 0.21 -1.56
C SER A 428 -13.92 -0.47 -1.36
N GLU A 429 -13.68 -0.91 -0.11
CA GLU A 429 -12.52 -1.72 0.30
C GLU A 429 -12.29 -2.96 -0.59
N ASP A 430 -13.32 -3.48 -1.27
CA ASP A 430 -13.17 -4.54 -2.27
C ASP A 430 -12.43 -4.06 -3.53
N GLU A 431 -12.80 -2.92 -4.14
CA GLU A 431 -12.00 -2.34 -5.24
C GLU A 431 -10.58 -2.04 -4.76
N PHE A 432 -10.42 -1.53 -3.53
CA PHE A 432 -9.09 -1.27 -3.01
C PHE A 432 -8.26 -2.55 -2.83
N ASN A 433 -8.84 -3.64 -2.33
CA ASN A 433 -8.12 -4.91 -2.19
C ASN A 433 -7.73 -5.52 -3.55
N ASP A 434 -8.63 -5.50 -4.54
CA ASP A 434 -8.34 -5.96 -5.91
C ASP A 434 -7.18 -5.17 -6.54
N ARG A 435 -7.07 -3.87 -6.22
CA ARG A 435 -5.96 -3.03 -6.68
C ARG A 435 -4.63 -3.34 -5.99
N PHE A 436 -4.60 -4.07 -4.87
CA PHE A 436 -3.38 -4.35 -4.11
C PHE A 436 -3.00 -5.83 -4.06
N GLN A 437 -3.52 -6.62 -4.99
CA GLN A 437 -3.20 -8.04 -5.10
C GLN A 437 -1.74 -8.30 -5.48
N VAL A 438 -1.10 -9.22 -4.76
CA VAL A 438 0.27 -9.68 -4.99
C VAL A 438 0.38 -11.21 -5.10
N GLY A 439 -0.74 -11.93 -5.22
CA GLY A 439 -0.77 -13.39 -5.34
C GLY A 439 0.09 -13.95 -6.48
N ASP A 440 0.26 -13.22 -7.59
CA ASP A 440 1.12 -13.60 -8.72
C ASP A 440 2.62 -13.68 -8.38
N CYS A 441 3.05 -13.08 -7.27
CA CYS A 441 4.39 -13.23 -6.70
C CYS A 441 4.56 -14.59 -5.96
N TYR A 442 3.46 -15.29 -5.69
CA TYR A 442 3.32 -16.47 -4.83
C TYR A 442 2.54 -17.57 -5.55
N LYS A 443 3.12 -18.06 -6.66
CA LYS A 443 2.49 -19.05 -7.54
C LYS A 443 2.45 -20.47 -6.96
N ASN A 444 3.42 -20.81 -6.11
CA ASN A 444 3.54 -22.15 -5.55
C ASN A 444 2.40 -22.37 -4.52
N PRO A 445 1.63 -23.47 -4.58
CA PRO A 445 0.60 -23.77 -3.58
C PRO A 445 1.14 -23.80 -2.15
N GLU A 446 2.37 -24.29 -1.96
CA GLU A 446 3.07 -24.29 -0.66
C GLU A 446 3.35 -22.89 -0.08
N SER A 447 3.23 -21.83 -0.88
CA SER A 447 3.39 -20.44 -0.44
C SER A 447 2.09 -19.78 0.04
N ARG A 448 1.00 -20.55 0.16
CA ARG A 448 -0.32 -20.11 0.61
C ARG A 448 -0.88 -21.02 1.71
N ILE A 449 -1.65 -20.44 2.64
CA ILE A 449 -2.43 -21.18 3.65
C ILE A 449 -3.84 -20.58 3.70
N GLU A 450 -4.86 -21.43 3.68
CA GLU A 450 -6.27 -21.03 3.77
C GLU A 450 -6.78 -21.35 5.18
N LEU A 451 -7.24 -20.33 5.90
CA LEU A 451 -7.77 -20.47 7.27
C LEU A 451 -9.25 -20.10 7.31
N ALA A 452 -10.07 -20.99 7.89
CA ALA A 452 -11.48 -20.75 8.16
C ALA A 452 -11.69 -20.35 9.63
N PHE A 453 -12.02 -19.08 9.86
CA PHE A 453 -12.34 -18.51 11.15
C PHE A 453 -13.84 -18.70 11.44
N LYS A 454 -14.19 -19.49 12.45
CA LYS A 454 -15.58 -19.58 12.95
C LYS A 454 -15.87 -18.40 13.85
N LEU A 455 -16.86 -17.57 13.51
CA LEU A 455 -17.27 -16.43 14.35
C LEU A 455 -18.64 -16.66 15.00
N THR A 456 -18.74 -16.26 16.26
CA THR A 456 -20.00 -16.23 17.02
C THR A 456 -20.28 -14.82 17.54
N CYS A 457 -21.55 -14.49 17.74
CA CYS A 457 -22.00 -13.21 18.27
C CYS A 457 -23.30 -13.41 19.06
N SER A 458 -23.44 -12.71 20.19
CA SER A 458 -24.52 -12.91 21.16
C SER A 458 -25.71 -11.96 20.98
N ALA A 459 -25.59 -10.94 20.12
CA ALA A 459 -26.67 -10.00 19.84
C ALA A 459 -27.64 -10.58 18.80
N GLN A 460 -28.94 -10.51 19.08
CA GLN A 460 -29.95 -10.95 18.11
C GLN A 460 -29.82 -10.17 16.80
N GLY A 461 -29.80 -10.87 15.67
CA GLY A 461 -29.64 -10.26 14.34
C GLY A 461 -28.20 -9.93 13.94
N CYS A 462 -27.18 -10.21 14.76
CA CYS A 462 -25.78 -9.88 14.44
C CYS A 462 -25.29 -10.49 13.11
N ARG A 463 -25.62 -11.76 12.81
CA ARG A 463 -25.26 -12.38 11.53
C ARG A 463 -25.85 -11.63 10.33
N LYS A 464 -27.10 -11.19 10.45
CA LYS A 464 -27.76 -10.38 9.43
C LYS A 464 -27.14 -8.99 9.30
N LEU A 465 -26.72 -8.35 10.40
CA LEU A 465 -25.98 -7.08 10.35
C LEU A 465 -24.63 -7.23 9.61
N ALA A 466 -23.93 -8.36 9.78
CA ALA A 466 -22.70 -8.65 9.05
C ALA A 466 -22.96 -8.98 7.56
N GLU A 467 -24.13 -9.53 7.23
CA GLU A 467 -24.57 -9.80 5.85
C GLU A 467 -25.03 -8.52 5.12
N ASP A 468 -25.89 -7.72 5.77
CA ASP A 468 -26.42 -6.43 5.27
C ASP A 468 -25.29 -5.37 5.09
N MET A 469 -24.15 -5.52 5.78
CA MET A 469 -22.98 -4.62 5.72
C MET A 469 -21.66 -5.37 5.45
N LEU A 470 -21.67 -6.31 4.49
CA LEU A 470 -20.57 -7.25 4.26
C LEU A 470 -19.22 -6.58 3.96
N THR A 471 -19.19 -5.51 3.16
CA THR A 471 -17.94 -4.82 2.79
C THR A 471 -17.29 -4.13 4.00
N GLU A 472 -18.07 -3.42 4.83
CA GLU A 472 -17.56 -2.80 6.06
C GLU A 472 -17.20 -3.85 7.12
N PHE A 473 -17.92 -4.98 7.17
CA PHE A 473 -17.57 -6.10 8.04
C PHE A 473 -16.26 -6.77 7.61
N LYS A 474 -16.03 -6.95 6.31
CA LYS A 474 -14.75 -7.42 5.73
C LYS A 474 -13.60 -6.48 6.08
N TYR A 475 -13.79 -5.16 5.98
CA TYR A 475 -12.80 -4.17 6.44
C TYR A 475 -12.48 -4.31 7.93
N ALA A 476 -13.50 -4.45 8.78
CA ALA A 476 -13.34 -4.58 10.23
C ALA A 476 -12.64 -5.91 10.59
N PHE A 477 -12.97 -7.00 9.91
CA PHE A 477 -12.33 -8.30 10.09
C PHE A 477 -10.87 -8.31 9.59
N LYS A 478 -10.56 -7.71 8.43
CA LYS A 478 -9.18 -7.51 7.96
C LYS A 478 -8.37 -6.68 8.96
N SER A 479 -8.96 -5.63 9.53
CA SER A 479 -8.34 -4.80 10.57
C SER A 479 -8.12 -5.58 11.88
N TYR A 480 -9.04 -6.47 12.26
CA TYR A 480 -8.87 -7.39 13.39
C TYR A 480 -7.68 -8.33 13.17
N ILE A 481 -7.54 -8.94 11.98
CA ILE A 481 -6.38 -9.78 11.65
C ILE A 481 -5.08 -8.98 11.81
N LEU A 482 -5.03 -7.77 11.25
CA LEU A 482 -3.84 -6.93 11.17
C LEU A 482 -3.48 -6.16 12.47
N SER A 483 -4.31 -6.19 13.52
CA SER A 483 -4.16 -5.31 14.71
C SER A 483 -2.81 -5.36 15.42
N ASP A 484 -2.08 -6.47 15.28
CA ASP A 484 -0.82 -6.72 15.99
C ASP A 484 0.41 -6.47 15.08
N TYR A 485 0.19 -6.05 13.83
CA TYR A 485 1.20 -5.72 12.82
C TYR A 485 2.25 -6.82 12.53
N THR A 486 1.94 -8.09 12.79
CA THR A 486 2.83 -9.24 12.53
C THR A 486 2.70 -9.85 11.13
N ILE A 487 1.81 -9.29 10.30
CA ILE A 487 1.56 -9.69 8.91
C ILE A 487 1.35 -8.41 8.08
N SER A 488 2.00 -8.28 6.92
CA SER A 488 1.74 -7.18 5.98
C SER A 488 0.33 -7.27 5.39
N PRO A 489 -0.40 -6.15 5.20
CA PRO A 489 -1.74 -6.16 4.62
C PRO A 489 -1.82 -6.74 3.19
N LEU A 490 -0.69 -6.78 2.47
CA LEU A 490 -0.57 -7.38 1.13
C LEU A 490 -0.47 -8.91 1.17
N ARG A 491 -0.14 -9.50 2.33
CA ARG A 491 -0.08 -10.96 2.50
C ARG A 491 -1.45 -11.60 2.75
N ILE A 492 -2.52 -10.81 2.71
CA ILE A 492 -3.90 -11.28 2.77
C ILE A 492 -4.48 -11.19 1.36
N ASP A 493 -4.47 -12.34 0.66
CA ASP A 493 -4.81 -12.52 -0.76
C ASP A 493 -6.34 -12.42 -0.97
N ASP A 494 -7.11 -13.18 -0.17
CA ASP A 494 -8.58 -13.11 -0.15
C ASP A 494 -9.13 -13.14 1.28
N ILE A 495 -10.30 -12.51 1.45
CA ILE A 495 -11.24 -12.75 2.56
C ILE A 495 -12.64 -12.92 1.96
N SER A 496 -13.20 -14.11 2.10
CA SER A 496 -14.56 -14.46 1.70
C SER A 496 -15.38 -14.97 2.90
N PHE A 497 -16.70 -14.81 2.86
CA PHE A 497 -17.58 -15.15 3.98
C PHE A 497 -18.67 -16.13 3.56
N VAL A 498 -18.96 -17.09 4.45
CA VAL A 498 -20.16 -17.92 4.41
C VAL A 498 -21.02 -17.57 5.62
N ILE A 499 -22.14 -16.90 5.36
CA ILE A 499 -23.12 -16.47 6.36
C ILE A 499 -24.44 -17.20 6.10
N ASN A 500 -25.03 -17.77 7.15
CA ASN A 500 -26.43 -18.21 7.16
C ASN A 500 -26.98 -18.20 8.59
N GLU A 501 -28.21 -18.70 8.79
CA GLU A 501 -28.85 -18.73 10.11
C GLU A 501 -28.02 -19.42 11.20
N ASN A 502 -27.21 -20.43 10.83
CA ASN A 502 -26.47 -21.28 11.75
C ASN A 502 -24.98 -20.93 11.85
N GLN A 503 -24.34 -20.49 10.76
CA GLN A 503 -22.89 -20.25 10.70
C GLN A 503 -22.52 -18.85 10.21
N LEU A 504 -21.41 -18.33 10.75
CA LEU A 504 -20.69 -17.17 10.22
C LEU A 504 -19.22 -17.58 10.17
N VAL A 505 -18.71 -17.85 8.97
CA VAL A 505 -17.34 -18.32 8.76
C VAL A 505 -16.64 -17.39 7.77
N ALA A 506 -15.47 -16.89 8.14
CA ALA A 506 -14.59 -16.16 7.23
C ALA A 506 -13.49 -17.11 6.74
N PHE A 507 -13.37 -17.29 5.44
CA PHE A 507 -12.23 -17.92 4.80
C PHE A 507 -11.20 -16.84 4.49
N THR A 508 -9.93 -17.10 4.73
CA THR A 508 -8.86 -16.13 4.51
C THR A 508 -7.61 -16.81 4.02
N THR A 509 -7.11 -16.35 2.88
CA THR A 509 -5.88 -16.86 2.25
C THR A 509 -4.72 -15.96 2.63
N PHE A 510 -3.71 -16.53 3.28
CA PHE A 510 -2.47 -15.84 3.63
C PHE A 510 -1.32 -16.29 2.72
N LEU A 511 -0.43 -15.36 2.37
CA LEU A 511 0.76 -15.58 1.55
C LEU A 511 2.03 -15.68 2.41
N GLU A 512 3.04 -16.41 1.95
CA GLU A 512 4.34 -16.53 2.65
C GLU A 512 5.07 -15.17 2.78
N ARG A 513 5.88 -15.01 3.83
CA ARG A 513 6.66 -13.79 4.03
C ARG A 513 7.75 -13.67 2.95
N PRO A 514 8.00 -12.45 2.42
CA PRO A 514 9.18 -12.20 1.59
C PRO A 514 10.48 -12.59 2.29
N THR A 515 11.54 -12.86 1.52
CA THR A 515 12.86 -13.19 2.08
C THR A 515 13.68 -11.94 2.39
N PHE A 516 14.61 -11.99 3.35
CA PHE A 516 15.55 -10.89 3.60
C PHE A 516 16.35 -10.48 2.35
N SER A 517 16.66 -11.43 1.46
CA SER A 517 17.36 -11.17 0.18
C SER A 517 16.51 -10.44 -0.87
N SER A 518 15.18 -10.58 -0.83
CA SER A 518 14.27 -9.77 -1.65
C SER A 518 14.00 -8.40 -1.02
N ALA A 519 14.10 -8.30 0.31
CA ALA A 519 13.74 -7.10 1.07
C ALA A 519 14.86 -6.08 1.29
N PHE A 520 16.12 -6.52 1.27
CA PHE A 520 17.27 -5.68 1.56
C PHE A 520 18.39 -5.90 0.56
N GLN A 521 19.02 -4.81 0.10
CA GLN A 521 20.10 -4.91 -0.87
C GLN A 521 21.32 -5.59 -0.23
N LYS A 522 21.69 -6.75 -0.78
CA LYS A 522 22.83 -7.56 -0.35
C LYS A 522 24.07 -7.28 -1.21
N ARG A 523 25.23 -7.09 -0.58
CA ARG A 523 26.53 -6.95 -1.28
C ARG A 523 27.68 -7.56 -0.49
N GLY A 524 28.66 -8.13 -1.20
CA GLY A 524 29.90 -8.62 -0.60
C GLY A 524 30.98 -7.53 -0.62
N VAL A 525 31.60 -7.24 0.53
CA VAL A 525 32.69 -6.27 0.66
C VAL A 525 33.75 -6.77 1.64
N TYR A 526 34.96 -6.22 1.58
CA TYR A 526 35.99 -6.43 2.59
C TYR A 526 36.03 -5.28 3.59
N ILE A 527 36.18 -5.62 4.87
CA ILE A 527 36.21 -4.66 5.98
C ILE A 527 37.45 -4.92 6.85
N GLY A 528 38.22 -3.87 7.14
CA GLY A 528 39.40 -3.93 8.00
C GLY A 528 39.08 -4.32 9.45
N SER A 529 39.95 -5.10 10.08
CA SER A 529 39.74 -5.63 11.43
C SER A 529 39.55 -4.53 12.48
N ASP A 530 40.23 -3.39 12.34
CA ASP A 530 40.15 -2.23 13.24
C ASP A 530 38.77 -1.58 13.33
N TYR A 531 37.94 -1.71 12.29
CA TYR A 531 36.56 -1.25 12.34
C TYR A 531 35.66 -2.30 13.01
N LEU A 532 35.77 -3.57 12.61
CA LEU A 532 34.99 -4.67 13.21
C LEU A 532 35.27 -4.85 14.71
N ASN A 533 36.50 -4.56 15.17
CA ASN A 533 36.87 -4.57 16.59
C ASN A 533 36.14 -3.52 17.44
N LYS A 534 35.52 -2.50 16.83
CA LYS A 534 34.75 -1.46 17.53
C LYS A 534 33.25 -1.78 17.60
N LEU A 535 32.81 -2.80 16.86
CA LEU A 535 31.41 -3.25 16.82
C LEU A 535 31.20 -4.42 17.78
N SER A 536 30.03 -4.49 18.40
CA SER A 536 29.59 -5.68 19.12
C SER A 536 29.24 -6.79 18.14
N GLY A 537 30.03 -7.87 18.15
CA GLY A 537 29.84 -9.04 17.30
C GLY A 537 29.38 -10.27 18.08
N VAL A 538 28.52 -11.08 17.48
CA VAL A 538 28.05 -12.37 18.02
C VAL A 538 28.40 -13.48 17.03
N ASP A 539 29.00 -14.57 17.49
CA ASP A 539 29.23 -15.74 16.63
C ASP A 539 27.90 -16.36 16.21
N MET A 540 27.73 -16.59 14.90
CA MET A 540 26.52 -17.19 14.31
C MET A 540 26.94 -18.23 13.27
N ALA A 541 26.26 -19.38 13.21
CA ALA A 541 26.67 -20.48 12.34
C ALA A 541 26.41 -20.18 10.85
N ASP A 542 25.33 -19.46 10.56
CA ASP A 542 24.90 -19.10 9.22
C ASP A 542 24.34 -17.67 9.12
N GLU A 543 24.05 -17.29 7.88
CA GLU A 543 23.59 -15.95 7.49
C GLU A 543 22.12 -15.68 7.88
N SER A 544 21.24 -16.69 7.89
CA SER A 544 19.84 -16.52 8.28
C SER A 544 19.74 -16.27 9.78
N GLN A 545 20.42 -17.09 10.60
CA GLN A 545 20.50 -16.89 12.05
C GLN A 545 20.98 -15.48 12.42
N CYS A 546 21.97 -14.95 11.68
CA CYS A 546 22.42 -13.58 11.84
C CYS A 546 21.30 -12.56 11.56
N LEU A 547 20.56 -12.71 10.45
CA LEU A 547 19.49 -11.79 10.06
C LEU A 547 18.30 -11.84 11.02
N ASP A 548 17.78 -13.04 11.32
CA ASP A 548 16.66 -13.23 12.24
C ASP A 548 17.01 -12.69 13.66
N TYR A 549 18.23 -12.96 14.16
CA TYR A 549 18.69 -12.43 15.45
C TYR A 549 18.79 -10.89 15.46
N GLN A 550 19.41 -10.29 14.45
CA GLN A 550 19.55 -8.83 14.41
C GLN A 550 18.18 -8.16 14.26
N ALA A 551 17.26 -8.76 13.50
CA ALA A 551 15.92 -8.24 13.29
C ALA A 551 15.06 -8.36 14.55
N ALA A 552 15.23 -9.41 15.36
CA ALA A 552 14.48 -9.58 16.61
C ALA A 552 14.85 -8.56 17.71
N TYR A 553 16.13 -8.17 17.82
CA TYR A 553 16.65 -7.49 19.02
C TYR A 553 17.16 -6.05 18.83
N PHE A 554 17.44 -5.59 17.60
CA PHE A 554 18.11 -4.30 17.39
C PHE A 554 17.35 -3.36 16.45
N ALA A 555 17.18 -2.11 16.89
CA ALA A 555 16.67 -0.99 16.10
C ALA A 555 17.18 0.34 16.70
N PRO A 556 17.53 1.36 15.90
CA PRO A 556 17.51 1.41 14.43
C PRO A 556 18.83 0.95 13.78
N ILE A 557 18.74 -0.01 12.86
CA ILE A 557 19.89 -0.52 12.09
C ILE A 557 20.01 0.21 10.74
N ARG A 558 21.25 0.50 10.32
CA ARG A 558 21.62 0.92 8.96
C ARG A 558 22.18 -0.22 8.13
N TYR A 559 23.04 -1.05 8.73
CA TYR A 559 23.63 -2.21 8.07
C TYR A 559 23.68 -3.43 8.99
N VAL A 560 23.40 -4.61 8.45
CA VAL A 560 23.74 -5.90 9.09
C VAL A 560 24.92 -6.50 8.34
N LEU A 561 25.93 -6.96 9.08
CA LEU A 561 27.17 -7.54 8.56
C LEU A 561 27.30 -8.99 9.01
N TYR A 562 27.42 -9.92 8.07
CA TYR A 562 27.80 -11.31 8.33
C TYR A 562 29.21 -11.54 7.78
N CYS A 563 30.20 -11.62 8.66
CA CYS A 563 31.62 -11.58 8.34
C CYS A 563 32.35 -12.88 8.67
N THR A 564 33.17 -13.35 7.74
CA THR A 564 34.13 -14.44 8.00
C THR A 564 35.44 -13.85 8.52
N ARG A 565 35.76 -14.14 9.79
CA ARG A 565 36.95 -13.63 10.50
C ARG A 565 37.71 -14.79 11.14
N SER A 566 38.96 -15.02 10.73
CA SER A 566 39.82 -16.08 11.29
C SER A 566 39.14 -17.46 11.37
N LYS A 567 38.38 -17.83 10.33
CA LYS A 567 37.51 -19.02 10.22
C LYS A 567 36.27 -19.05 11.13
N ARG A 568 36.02 -18.04 11.97
CA ARG A 568 34.74 -17.83 12.65
C ARG A 568 33.79 -17.04 11.75
N GLN A 569 32.49 -17.25 11.95
CA GLN A 569 31.44 -16.46 11.31
C GLN A 569 30.81 -15.58 12.38
N VAL A 570 30.85 -14.27 12.17
CA VAL A 570 30.46 -13.28 13.19
C VAL A 570 29.47 -12.29 12.60
N CYS A 571 28.36 -12.12 13.31
CA CYS A 571 27.26 -11.24 12.99
C CYS A 571 27.42 -9.90 13.74
N TYR A 572 27.26 -8.79 13.03
CA TYR A 572 27.33 -7.43 13.57
C TYR A 572 26.17 -6.58 13.04
N HIS A 573 25.81 -5.51 13.75
CA HIS A 573 25.01 -4.42 13.22
C HIS A 573 25.81 -3.11 13.21
N VAL A 574 25.32 -2.14 12.44
CA VAL A 574 25.78 -0.75 12.44
C VAL A 574 24.55 0.15 12.54
N GLU A 575 24.56 1.08 13.48
CA GLU A 575 23.42 1.99 13.78
C GLU A 575 23.18 3.05 12.68
N LYS A 576 21.98 3.65 12.69
CA LYS A 576 21.60 4.74 11.77
C LYS A 576 22.52 5.96 11.95
N GLY A 577 23.12 6.41 10.84
CA GLY A 577 24.01 7.58 10.78
C GLY A 577 25.50 7.26 10.64
N ALA A 578 25.94 6.02 10.95
CA ALA A 578 27.33 5.62 10.76
C ALA A 578 27.63 5.21 9.30
N THR A 579 28.85 5.50 8.84
CA THR A 579 29.35 5.07 7.52
C THR A 579 30.13 3.75 7.63
N LEU A 580 30.06 2.94 6.58
CA LEU A 580 30.90 1.76 6.41
C LEU A 580 32.21 2.16 5.71
N PRO A 581 33.40 2.01 6.35
CA PRO A 581 34.67 2.17 5.68
C PRO A 581 34.91 0.96 4.77
N ILE A 582 34.58 1.10 3.49
CA ILE A 582 34.86 0.08 2.48
C ILE A 582 36.35 0.14 2.14
N GLY A 583 37.11 -0.88 2.53
CA GLY A 583 38.55 -0.94 2.31
C GLY A 583 39.28 -1.89 3.25
N GLY A 584 40.27 -2.61 2.71
CA GLY A 584 41.02 -3.67 3.39
C GLY A 584 40.90 -5.00 2.63
N ASN A 585 41.82 -5.94 2.89
CA ASN A 585 41.87 -7.26 2.23
C ASN A 585 41.68 -8.43 3.23
N GLU A 586 41.20 -8.15 4.45
CA GLU A 586 41.28 -9.08 5.59
C GLU A 586 40.02 -9.91 5.80
N ASN A 587 38.88 -9.27 6.09
CA ASN A 587 37.64 -9.95 6.45
C ASN A 587 36.60 -9.72 5.36
N TYR A 588 36.13 -10.81 4.75
CA TYR A 588 35.01 -10.75 3.81
C TYR A 588 33.69 -10.73 4.57
N CYS A 589 32.84 -9.76 4.24
CA CYS A 589 31.54 -9.55 4.86
C CYS A 589 30.43 -9.49 3.80
N LYS A 590 29.35 -10.22 4.04
CA LYS A 590 28.06 -9.99 3.39
C LYS A 590 27.35 -8.88 4.14
N VAL A 591 26.94 -7.84 3.42
CA VAL A 591 26.36 -6.62 3.99
C VAL A 591 24.96 -6.44 3.43
N TYR A 592 24.01 -6.28 4.34
CA TYR A 592 22.62 -5.92 4.04
C TYR A 592 22.40 -4.43 4.33
N ASP A 593 21.91 -3.70 3.33
CA ASP A 593 21.61 -2.28 3.43
C ASP A 593 20.16 -2.07 3.91
N VAL A 594 19.99 -1.32 5.00
CA VAL A 594 18.69 -0.98 5.60
C VAL A 594 18.51 0.54 5.53
N PRO A 595 18.00 1.09 4.41
CA PRO A 595 17.89 2.54 4.25
C PRO A 595 16.73 3.16 5.05
N LEU A 596 15.61 2.43 5.16
CA LEU A 596 14.35 2.95 5.73
C LEU A 596 14.20 2.66 7.23
N GLY A 597 15.08 1.86 7.84
CA GLY A 597 15.00 1.46 9.26
C GLY A 597 13.95 0.36 9.55
N ASN A 598 13.36 -0.22 8.52
CA ASN A 598 12.32 -1.25 8.52
C ASN A 598 12.77 -2.66 8.96
N PHE A 599 14.05 -2.89 9.23
CA PHE A 599 14.60 -4.24 9.47
C PHE A 599 13.95 -4.96 10.67
N HIS A 600 13.70 -4.25 11.77
CA HIS A 600 13.02 -4.83 12.95
C HIS A 600 11.55 -5.18 12.66
N ARG A 601 10.83 -4.28 11.98
CA ARG A 601 9.44 -4.54 11.54
C ARG A 601 9.38 -5.73 10.58
N PHE A 602 10.35 -5.89 9.69
CA PHE A 602 10.44 -7.04 8.80
C PHE A 602 10.68 -8.36 9.58
N GLY A 603 11.53 -8.34 10.61
CA GLY A 603 11.76 -9.50 11.49
C GLY A 603 10.50 -9.98 12.25
N GLN A 604 9.53 -9.09 12.45
CA GLN A 604 8.24 -9.40 13.08
C GLN A 604 7.23 -10.10 12.13
N GLU A 605 7.52 -10.20 10.82
CA GLU A 605 6.66 -10.92 9.87
C GLU A 605 6.67 -12.43 10.15
N LEU A 606 5.49 -12.97 10.46
CA LEU A 606 5.27 -14.40 10.67
C LEU A 606 5.55 -15.21 9.40
N ASN A 607 6.29 -16.32 9.51
CA ASN A 607 6.32 -17.33 8.44
C ASN A 607 4.92 -17.95 8.27
N LEU A 608 4.60 -18.43 7.08
CA LEU A 608 3.30 -19.05 6.76
C LEU A 608 2.92 -20.15 7.76
N LYS A 609 3.88 -21.03 8.10
CA LYS A 609 3.74 -22.11 9.09
C LYS A 609 3.30 -21.65 10.49
N ASP A 610 3.62 -20.41 10.86
CA ASP A 610 3.35 -19.85 12.19
C ASP A 610 2.01 -19.08 12.24
N VAL A 611 1.48 -18.66 11.09
CA VAL A 611 0.23 -17.85 10.98
C VAL A 611 -0.94 -18.54 11.69
N HIS A 612 -1.18 -19.82 11.42
CA HIS A 612 -2.31 -20.55 12.02
C HIS A 612 -2.26 -20.57 13.55
N ASN A 613 -1.10 -20.89 14.13
CA ASN A 613 -0.91 -20.90 15.60
C ASN A 613 -1.08 -19.50 16.19
N SER A 614 -0.57 -18.47 15.50
CA SER A 614 -0.73 -17.07 15.92
C SER A 614 -2.19 -16.64 15.93
N MET A 615 -2.96 -16.98 14.89
CA MET A 615 -4.38 -16.66 14.78
C MET A 615 -5.25 -17.39 15.82
N LEU A 616 -4.94 -18.65 16.13
CA LEU A 616 -5.58 -19.39 17.23
C LEU A 616 -5.30 -18.76 18.60
N ASN A 617 -4.06 -18.36 18.85
CA ASN A 617 -3.71 -17.66 20.09
C ASN A 617 -4.46 -16.32 20.19
N LYS A 618 -4.46 -15.54 19.10
CA LYS A 618 -5.19 -14.26 19.00
C LYS A 618 -6.68 -14.39 19.26
N ALA A 619 -7.33 -15.41 18.71
CA ALA A 619 -8.74 -15.73 18.95
C ALA A 619 -9.06 -15.98 20.44
N SER A 620 -8.06 -16.35 21.24
CA SER A 620 -8.26 -16.65 22.67
C SER A 620 -8.30 -15.39 23.57
N TYR A 621 -7.84 -14.23 23.09
CA TYR A 621 -7.81 -12.98 23.87
C TYR A 621 -8.39 -11.74 23.16
N SER A 622 -8.55 -11.78 21.84
CA SER A 622 -9.03 -10.65 21.05
C SER A 622 -10.51 -10.81 20.67
N ILE A 623 -11.20 -9.68 20.43
CA ILE A 623 -12.62 -9.61 20.07
C ILE A 623 -12.75 -8.64 18.90
N LEU A 624 -13.47 -9.04 17.85
CA LEU A 624 -13.84 -8.15 16.76
C LEU A 624 -15.03 -7.29 17.19
N TYR A 625 -14.91 -5.98 17.02
CA TYR A 625 -15.98 -5.01 17.25
C TYR A 625 -16.44 -4.43 15.91
N PHE A 626 -17.75 -4.48 15.64
CA PHE A 626 -18.35 -3.90 14.44
C PHE A 626 -19.74 -3.35 14.76
N GLN A 627 -19.98 -2.07 14.45
CA GLN A 627 -21.25 -1.37 14.71
C GLN A 627 -21.79 -1.56 16.14
N GLY A 628 -20.90 -1.54 17.14
CA GLY A 628 -21.24 -1.77 18.56
C GLY A 628 -21.48 -3.24 18.95
N VAL A 629 -21.52 -4.17 18.00
CA VAL A 629 -21.66 -5.62 18.22
C VAL A 629 -20.29 -6.26 18.42
N LYS A 630 -20.23 -7.26 19.31
CA LYS A 630 -19.04 -8.09 19.57
C LYS A 630 -19.14 -9.41 18.81
N TYR A 631 -18.08 -9.74 18.08
CA TYR A 631 -17.87 -11.02 17.41
C TYR A 631 -16.65 -11.71 18.04
N GLN A 632 -16.83 -12.96 18.46
CA GLN A 632 -15.77 -13.80 19.01
C GLN A 632 -15.35 -14.83 17.95
N VAL A 633 -14.04 -15.01 17.76
CA VAL A 633 -13.52 -16.12 16.96
C VAL A 633 -13.49 -17.35 17.86
N GLU A 634 -14.34 -18.33 17.56
CA GLU A 634 -14.44 -19.56 18.34
C GLU A 634 -13.31 -20.53 18.00
N ASP A 635 -13.04 -20.74 16.72
CA ASP A 635 -12.02 -21.64 16.21
C ASP A 635 -11.42 -21.08 14.92
N VAL A 636 -10.18 -21.46 14.63
CA VAL A 636 -9.51 -21.17 13.36
C VAL A 636 -9.07 -22.51 12.81
N VAL A 637 -9.61 -22.92 11.68
CA VAL A 637 -9.39 -24.25 11.09
C VAL A 637 -8.55 -24.11 9.83
N ASP A 638 -7.48 -24.89 9.75
CA ASP A 638 -6.69 -25.01 8.52
C ASP A 638 -7.50 -25.74 7.45
N LYS A 639 -7.77 -25.04 6.34
CA LYS A 639 -8.54 -25.55 5.20
C LYS A 639 -7.70 -25.75 3.95
N THR A 640 -6.40 -25.52 4.02
CA THR A 640 -5.45 -25.59 2.90
C THR A 640 -5.58 -26.93 2.16
N GLN A 641 -6.24 -26.90 1.01
CA GLN A 641 -6.32 -28.04 0.11
C GLN A 641 -5.06 -28.05 -0.74
N LEU A 642 -4.11 -28.92 -0.39
CA LEU A 642 -2.88 -29.15 -1.15
C LEU A 642 -3.17 -29.86 -2.48
N PHE A 643 -3.82 -29.17 -3.42
CA PHE A 643 -3.87 -29.55 -4.82
C PHE A 643 -2.51 -29.23 -5.46
N ASN A 644 -1.57 -30.18 -5.29
CA ASN A 644 -0.22 -30.13 -5.84
C ASN A 644 -0.21 -30.44 -7.35
N ASP A 645 -0.80 -29.55 -8.14
CA ASP A 645 -0.72 -29.53 -9.61
C ASP A 645 0.14 -28.35 -10.10
N GLU A 646 1.42 -28.35 -9.69
CA GLU A 646 2.42 -28.09 -10.73
C GLU A 646 2.26 -29.21 -11.76
N ALA A 647 1.94 -28.87 -13.01
CA ALA A 647 1.78 -29.83 -14.10
C ALA A 647 3.13 -30.44 -14.50
N GLN A 648 3.70 -31.25 -13.62
CA GLN A 648 4.89 -32.06 -13.87
C GLN A 648 4.50 -33.15 -14.88
N PHE A 649 5.19 -33.17 -16.02
CA PHE A 649 4.91 -34.15 -17.06
C PHE A 649 5.10 -35.58 -16.50
N PRO A 650 4.07 -36.45 -16.57
CA PRO A 650 4.15 -37.84 -16.10
C PRO A 650 5.15 -38.72 -16.86
N PHE A 651 5.78 -38.19 -17.93
CA PHE A 651 6.84 -38.83 -18.68
C PHE A 651 7.97 -37.82 -18.95
N GLN A 652 9.20 -38.30 -18.89
CA GLN A 652 10.43 -37.56 -19.20
C GLN A 652 11.16 -38.20 -20.38
N VAL A 653 12.00 -37.45 -21.10
CA VAL A 653 12.85 -38.06 -22.15
C VAL A 653 13.87 -38.97 -21.47
N ALA A 654 13.83 -40.26 -21.81
CA ALA A 654 14.79 -41.24 -21.34
C ALA A 654 16.03 -41.29 -22.26
N ILE A 655 15.83 -41.28 -23.58
CA ILE A 655 16.90 -41.20 -24.59
C ILE A 655 16.45 -40.34 -25.79
N HIS A 656 17.32 -39.42 -26.22
CA HIS A 656 17.21 -38.66 -27.47
C HIS A 656 17.74 -39.44 -28.67
N ASP A 657 17.23 -39.14 -29.87
CA ASP A 657 17.62 -39.79 -31.13
C ASP A 657 17.48 -41.34 -31.07
N ALA A 658 16.38 -41.83 -30.48
CA ALA A 658 16.20 -43.25 -30.21
C ALA A 658 14.74 -43.73 -30.14
N ARG A 659 14.54 -45.00 -30.51
CA ARG A 659 13.27 -45.71 -30.63
C ARG A 659 13.33 -47.09 -29.96
N ILE A 660 12.25 -47.48 -29.28
CA ILE A 660 12.03 -48.84 -28.77
C ILE A 660 12.00 -49.84 -29.94
N LYS A 661 12.78 -50.91 -29.84
CA LYS A 661 12.75 -52.02 -30.78
C LYS A 661 11.70 -53.05 -30.35
N GLU A 662 10.99 -53.62 -31.32
CA GLU A 662 10.15 -54.80 -31.08
C GLU A 662 11.01 -55.99 -30.61
N ASP A 663 10.57 -56.62 -29.52
CA ASP A 663 11.14 -57.86 -28.99
C ASP A 663 10.03 -58.78 -28.48
N HIS A 664 10.27 -60.08 -28.47
CA HIS A 664 9.31 -61.08 -28.00
C HIS A 664 9.20 -61.13 -26.46
N ASN A 665 10.10 -60.47 -25.74
CA ASN A 665 10.12 -60.45 -24.27
C ASN A 665 9.16 -59.42 -23.64
N PHE A 666 8.72 -58.41 -24.37
CA PHE A 666 7.80 -57.38 -23.88
C PHE A 666 6.85 -56.87 -24.98
N GLN A 667 5.59 -56.64 -24.63
CA GLN A 667 4.58 -56.18 -25.58
C GLN A 667 4.84 -54.71 -25.95
N VAL A 668 5.20 -54.46 -27.22
CA VAL A 668 5.23 -53.13 -27.85
C VAL A 668 3.97 -53.00 -28.71
N VAL A 669 3.25 -51.89 -28.58
CA VAL A 669 2.01 -51.61 -29.31
C VAL A 669 2.17 -50.29 -30.08
N TYR A 670 1.66 -50.24 -31.31
CA TYR A 670 1.57 -48.99 -32.07
C TYR A 670 0.27 -48.28 -31.70
N ALA A 671 0.35 -47.03 -31.26
CA ALA A 671 -0.84 -46.21 -31.02
C ALA A 671 -1.39 -45.68 -32.35
N GLU A 672 -2.62 -46.04 -32.70
CA GLU A 672 -3.26 -45.58 -33.93
C GLU A 672 -3.61 -44.08 -33.88
N LYS A 673 -3.58 -43.41 -35.04
CA LYS A 673 -4.08 -42.03 -35.24
C LYS A 673 -3.38 -40.94 -34.40
N VAL A 674 -2.11 -41.16 -34.03
CA VAL A 674 -1.27 -40.14 -33.41
C VAL A 674 -0.73 -39.16 -34.46
N ALA A 675 -0.97 -37.86 -34.27
CA ALA A 675 -0.49 -36.77 -35.13
C ALA A 675 0.48 -35.80 -34.42
N ASN A 676 0.74 -35.99 -33.13
CA ASN A 676 1.73 -35.22 -32.35
C ASN A 676 2.08 -35.92 -31.03
N LEU A 677 3.18 -35.49 -30.40
CA LEU A 677 3.68 -36.02 -29.12
C LEU A 677 2.60 -36.03 -28.02
N GLY A 678 1.77 -34.99 -27.94
CA GLY A 678 0.69 -34.88 -26.96
C GLY A 678 -0.42 -35.93 -27.14
N GLN A 679 -0.65 -36.41 -28.36
CA GLN A 679 -1.52 -37.57 -28.61
C GLN A 679 -0.83 -38.87 -28.22
N CYS A 680 0.44 -39.09 -28.59
CA CYS A 680 1.21 -40.28 -28.20
C CYS A 680 1.22 -40.49 -26.67
N TYR A 681 1.46 -39.40 -25.94
CA TYR A 681 1.38 -39.33 -24.49
C TYR A 681 -0.02 -39.70 -23.94
N ARG A 682 -1.11 -39.23 -24.56
CA ARG A 682 -2.47 -39.57 -24.11
C ARG A 682 -2.84 -41.03 -24.37
N GLU A 683 -2.44 -41.59 -25.51
CA GLU A 683 -2.65 -43.01 -25.82
C GLU A 683 -1.86 -43.91 -24.86
N CYS A 684 -0.64 -43.53 -24.49
CA CYS A 684 0.13 -44.19 -23.43
C CYS A 684 -0.61 -44.11 -22.08
N LEU A 685 -1.13 -42.94 -21.68
CA LEU A 685 -1.89 -42.79 -20.42
C LEU A 685 -3.21 -43.58 -20.35
N HIS A 686 -3.93 -43.73 -21.47
CA HIS A 686 -5.30 -44.27 -21.50
C HIS A 686 -5.41 -45.68 -22.12
N SER A 687 -4.29 -46.40 -22.24
CA SER A 687 -4.30 -47.75 -22.82
C SER A 687 -5.07 -48.75 -21.95
N ASP A 688 -6.25 -49.18 -22.42
CA ASP A 688 -7.18 -50.09 -21.74
C ASP A 688 -6.60 -51.48 -21.41
N GLU A 689 -5.45 -51.86 -21.99
CA GLU A 689 -4.81 -53.17 -21.76
C GLU A 689 -3.75 -53.20 -20.64
N THR A 690 -3.35 -52.04 -20.09
CA THR A 690 -2.69 -51.76 -18.79
C THR A 690 -1.77 -50.52 -18.88
N ILE A 691 -1.44 -49.93 -17.71
CA ILE A 691 -0.52 -48.80 -17.52
C ILE A 691 0.74 -48.90 -18.40
N CYS A 692 0.95 -47.89 -19.24
CA CYS A 692 2.14 -47.68 -20.06
C CYS A 692 3.28 -47.10 -19.23
N GLU A 693 4.50 -47.63 -19.39
CA GLU A 693 5.67 -47.25 -18.59
C GLU A 693 6.77 -46.59 -19.43
N THR A 694 6.83 -46.83 -20.74
CA THR A 694 7.75 -46.17 -21.66
C THR A 694 7.14 -46.10 -23.06
N PHE A 695 7.43 -45.03 -23.81
CA PHE A 695 6.99 -44.88 -25.20
C PHE A 695 8.05 -44.19 -26.08
N SER A 696 8.04 -44.46 -27.39
CA SER A 696 8.79 -43.69 -28.38
C SER A 696 7.85 -42.88 -29.26
N TYR A 697 8.17 -41.60 -29.45
CA TYR A 697 7.54 -40.73 -30.43
C TYR A 697 8.54 -40.44 -31.55
N CYS A 698 8.13 -40.70 -32.79
CA CYS A 698 8.93 -40.53 -33.99
C CYS A 698 8.23 -39.60 -34.98
N GLU A 699 8.94 -38.62 -35.51
CA GLU A 699 8.42 -37.63 -36.46
C GLU A 699 9.23 -37.68 -37.76
N GLY A 700 8.76 -38.49 -38.71
CA GLY A 700 9.41 -38.72 -40.00
C GLY A 700 8.70 -38.01 -41.16
N SER A 701 9.38 -37.95 -42.31
CA SER A 701 8.82 -37.36 -43.54
C SER A 701 7.62 -38.12 -44.13
N THR A 702 7.36 -39.34 -43.66
CA THR A 702 6.25 -40.21 -44.08
C THR A 702 5.08 -40.22 -43.09
N GLY A 703 5.22 -39.60 -41.91
CA GLY A 703 4.20 -39.61 -40.86
C GLY A 703 4.79 -39.64 -39.45
N VAL A 704 3.90 -39.67 -38.47
CA VAL A 704 4.21 -39.78 -37.05
C VAL A 704 4.01 -41.23 -36.60
N GLU A 705 4.97 -41.79 -35.87
CA GLU A 705 4.85 -43.11 -35.24
C GLU A 705 4.93 -42.98 -33.71
N CYS A 706 4.11 -43.77 -33.02
CA CYS A 706 4.06 -43.82 -31.56
C CYS A 706 4.06 -45.28 -31.11
N LEU A 707 5.12 -45.69 -30.41
CA LEU A 707 5.32 -47.05 -29.90
C LEU A 707 5.20 -46.99 -28.38
N ILE A 708 4.23 -47.69 -27.79
CA ILE A 708 4.01 -47.75 -26.34
C ILE A 708 4.38 -49.12 -25.79
N THR A 709 4.92 -49.19 -24.58
CA THR A 709 5.19 -50.45 -23.89
C THR A 709 4.92 -50.39 -22.39
N LYS A 710 4.66 -51.56 -21.82
CA LYS A 710 4.38 -51.82 -20.40
C LYS A 710 5.66 -52.12 -19.60
N ALA A 711 6.79 -52.31 -20.29
CA ALA A 711 8.07 -52.55 -19.63
C ALA A 711 8.69 -51.20 -19.21
N PRO A 712 9.23 -51.10 -17.97
CA PRO A 712 9.94 -49.90 -17.54
C PRO A 712 11.25 -49.78 -18.31
N PHE A 713 11.75 -48.55 -18.43
CA PHE A 713 12.89 -48.21 -19.29
C PHE A 713 14.14 -49.02 -18.98
N GLU A 714 14.40 -49.29 -17.70
CA GLU A 714 15.53 -50.09 -17.19
C GLU A 714 15.49 -51.56 -17.65
N THR A 715 14.32 -52.05 -18.10
CA THR A 715 14.16 -53.41 -18.67
C THR A 715 14.36 -53.44 -20.19
N ILE A 716 14.24 -52.28 -20.86
CA ILE A 716 14.30 -52.18 -22.32
C ILE A 716 15.48 -51.33 -22.84
N SER A 717 16.35 -50.83 -21.97
CA SER A 717 17.50 -49.98 -22.33
C SER A 717 18.40 -50.60 -23.39
N ASP A 718 18.57 -51.93 -23.33
CA ASP A 718 19.41 -52.72 -24.24
C ASP A 718 18.68 -53.05 -25.56
N ASN A 719 17.37 -52.77 -25.61
CA ASN A 719 16.47 -53.02 -26.74
C ASN A 719 16.00 -51.70 -27.40
N ILE A 720 16.84 -50.67 -27.35
CA ILE A 720 16.60 -49.39 -28.01
C ILE A 720 17.53 -49.26 -29.22
N THR A 721 16.99 -48.78 -30.34
CA THR A 721 17.72 -48.48 -31.57
C THR A 721 17.85 -46.98 -31.78
N ILE A 722 19.04 -46.53 -32.20
CA ILE A 722 19.29 -45.12 -32.54
C ILE A 722 18.49 -44.76 -33.79
N ASP A 723 17.62 -43.75 -33.67
CA ASP A 723 16.84 -43.15 -34.75
C ASP A 723 16.68 -41.65 -34.49
N LYS A 724 17.34 -40.83 -35.30
CA LYS A 724 17.40 -39.35 -35.16
C LYS A 724 16.06 -38.64 -35.35
N ASN A 725 15.04 -39.35 -35.81
CA ASN A 725 13.68 -38.82 -35.93
C ASN A 725 12.82 -39.16 -34.70
N CYS A 726 13.36 -39.88 -33.72
CA CYS A 726 12.65 -40.41 -32.56
C CYS A 726 13.21 -39.91 -31.23
N ASN A 727 12.34 -39.77 -30.23
CA ASN A 727 12.73 -39.67 -28.83
C ASN A 727 11.97 -40.73 -28.03
N THR A 728 12.65 -41.35 -27.07
CA THR A 728 12.04 -42.34 -26.15
C THR A 728 11.87 -41.72 -24.78
N TYR A 729 10.66 -41.86 -24.23
CA TYR A 729 10.17 -41.24 -23.01
C TYR A 729 9.80 -42.31 -21.99
N SER A 730 10.26 -42.19 -20.75
CA SER A 730 9.92 -43.09 -19.64
C SER A 730 9.03 -42.39 -18.62
N LYS A 731 8.24 -43.16 -17.88
CA LYS A 731 7.38 -42.63 -16.82
C LYS A 731 8.21 -41.94 -15.74
N ASN A 732 7.78 -40.74 -15.36
CA ASN A 732 8.41 -39.93 -14.34
C ASN A 732 7.84 -40.26 -12.96
N TYR A 733 8.31 -41.34 -12.32
CA TYR A 733 7.78 -41.77 -11.02
C TYR A 733 7.87 -40.71 -9.91
N TYR A 734 8.71 -39.68 -10.04
CA TYR A 734 8.73 -38.55 -9.11
C TYR A 734 7.38 -37.81 -9.05
N SER A 735 6.64 -37.73 -10.17
CA SER A 735 5.32 -37.08 -10.17
C SER A 735 4.31 -37.80 -9.27
N ASP A 736 4.50 -39.10 -9.01
CA ASP A 736 3.65 -39.94 -8.15
C ASP A 736 3.87 -39.68 -6.64
N TYR A 737 4.81 -38.79 -6.24
CA TYR A 737 5.10 -38.44 -4.84
C TYR A 737 4.89 -36.95 -4.57
N PHE A 738 4.48 -36.60 -3.34
CA PHE A 738 4.50 -35.23 -2.82
C PHE A 738 5.64 -35.06 -1.81
N LYS A 739 6.23 -33.87 -1.80
CA LYS A 739 7.33 -33.49 -0.91
C LYS A 739 6.80 -33.12 0.48
N VAL A 740 7.52 -33.56 1.50
CA VAL A 740 7.42 -33.12 2.89
C VAL A 740 8.78 -32.51 3.24
N ALA A 741 8.84 -31.18 3.19
CA ALA A 741 10.09 -30.45 3.29
C ALA A 741 10.71 -30.49 4.69
N GLN A 742 12.03 -30.40 4.77
CA GLN A 742 12.80 -30.23 6.01
C GLN A 742 12.55 -31.32 7.08
N LYS A 743 12.38 -32.56 6.62
CA LYS A 743 12.11 -33.75 7.46
C LYS A 743 13.00 -34.91 7.02
N LYS A 744 13.32 -35.79 7.96
CA LYS A 744 13.93 -37.10 7.71
C LYS A 744 13.36 -38.15 8.65
N PHE A 745 13.50 -39.42 8.30
CA PHE A 745 13.14 -40.55 9.15
C PHE A 745 14.13 -40.71 10.32
N ILE A 746 13.58 -41.02 11.50
CA ILE A 746 14.35 -41.36 12.71
C ILE A 746 15.06 -42.71 12.51
N SER A 747 14.47 -43.63 11.74
CA SER A 747 15.08 -44.89 11.32
C SER A 747 14.78 -45.19 9.85
N THR A 748 15.80 -45.53 9.08
CA THR A 748 15.67 -45.90 7.66
C THR A 748 15.57 -47.41 7.48
N ALA A 749 14.78 -47.84 6.50
CA ALA A 749 14.58 -49.25 6.16
C ALA A 749 15.63 -49.78 5.15
N SER A 750 16.28 -48.89 4.39
CA SER A 750 17.35 -49.23 3.45
C SER A 750 18.71 -48.67 3.85
N ALA A 751 19.77 -49.21 3.25
CA ALA A 751 21.06 -48.54 3.19
C ALA A 751 20.98 -47.24 2.37
N THR A 752 21.92 -46.33 2.62
CA THR A 752 22.05 -45.05 1.90
C THR A 752 22.68 -45.24 0.53
N ILE A 753 22.04 -44.66 -0.50
CA ILE A 753 22.46 -44.76 -1.91
C ILE A 753 22.71 -43.35 -2.43
N ASN A 754 23.84 -43.10 -3.10
CA ASN A 754 24.13 -41.81 -3.73
C ASN A 754 23.52 -41.78 -5.15
N ILE A 755 22.34 -41.18 -5.30
CA ILE A 755 21.61 -41.05 -6.57
C ILE A 755 20.81 -39.74 -6.65
N PRO A 756 20.59 -39.20 -7.87
CA PRO A 756 19.65 -38.12 -8.13
C PRO A 756 18.24 -38.37 -7.58
N LEU A 757 17.50 -37.28 -7.37
CA LEU A 757 16.16 -37.30 -6.78
C LEU A 757 15.15 -38.12 -7.63
N TYR A 758 15.16 -37.92 -8.95
CA TYR A 758 14.27 -38.64 -9.88
C TYR A 758 14.56 -40.15 -9.89
N ASP A 759 15.83 -40.53 -9.86
CA ASP A 759 16.27 -41.93 -9.80
C ASP A 759 15.90 -42.59 -8.47
N CYS A 760 15.94 -41.83 -7.36
CA CYS A 760 15.47 -42.28 -6.05
C CYS A 760 13.96 -42.61 -6.06
N ALA A 761 13.15 -41.84 -6.80
CA ALA A 761 11.73 -42.13 -6.99
C ALA A 761 11.50 -43.39 -7.85
N SER A 762 12.22 -43.56 -8.96
CA SER A 762 12.15 -44.79 -9.78
C SER A 762 12.58 -46.04 -8.99
N LEU A 763 13.66 -45.91 -8.22
CA LEU A 763 14.15 -47.01 -7.39
C LEU A 763 13.19 -47.33 -6.24
N CYS A 764 12.51 -46.33 -5.65
CA CYS A 764 11.46 -46.57 -4.68
C CYS A 764 10.27 -47.31 -5.32
N HIS A 765 9.77 -46.85 -6.46
CA HIS A 765 8.63 -47.46 -7.17
C HIS A 765 8.88 -48.94 -7.52
N SER A 766 10.09 -49.27 -7.97
CA SER A 766 10.49 -50.64 -8.33
C SER A 766 10.84 -51.54 -7.13
N SER A 767 11.06 -50.97 -5.93
CA SER A 767 11.50 -51.71 -4.75
C SER A 767 10.35 -52.24 -3.90
N LYS A 768 10.22 -53.57 -3.83
CA LYS A 768 9.29 -54.23 -2.90
C LYS A 768 9.62 -53.86 -1.45
N GLY A 769 8.79 -53.02 -0.84
CA GLY A 769 8.95 -52.53 0.53
C GLY A 769 9.37 -51.06 0.67
N CYS A 770 9.47 -50.29 -0.42
CA CYS A 770 9.54 -48.83 -0.33
C CYS A 770 8.12 -48.25 -0.28
N TYR A 771 7.74 -47.69 0.86
CA TYR A 771 6.47 -46.96 1.02
C TYR A 771 6.66 -45.45 0.86
N SER A 772 7.83 -44.96 1.24
CA SER A 772 8.26 -43.58 1.03
C SER A 772 9.78 -43.54 0.98
N PHE A 773 10.34 -42.44 0.48
CA PHE A 773 11.79 -42.24 0.46
C PHE A 773 12.15 -40.87 1.02
N GLN A 774 13.36 -40.73 1.54
CA GLN A 774 13.95 -39.45 1.87
C GLN A 774 15.16 -39.18 0.97
N TRP A 775 15.35 -37.91 0.62
CA TRP A 775 16.49 -37.45 -0.16
C TRP A 775 17.20 -36.32 0.59
N CYS A 776 18.49 -36.53 0.87
CA CYS A 776 19.32 -35.65 1.67
C CYS A 776 20.54 -35.20 0.84
N GLY A 777 20.40 -34.17 0.02
CA GLY A 777 21.53 -33.55 -0.71
C GLY A 777 22.35 -34.51 -1.60
N GLY A 778 21.67 -35.42 -2.31
CA GLY A 778 22.27 -36.45 -3.18
C GLY A 778 22.16 -37.88 -2.63
N TYR A 779 21.78 -38.03 -1.36
CA TYR A 779 21.66 -39.34 -0.71
C TYR A 779 20.20 -39.78 -0.57
N CYS A 780 19.84 -40.88 -1.22
CA CYS A 780 18.56 -41.57 -1.17
C CYS A 780 18.54 -42.62 -0.05
N THR A 781 17.42 -42.73 0.65
CA THR A 781 17.12 -43.84 1.60
C THR A 781 15.62 -44.09 1.65
N PHE A 782 15.21 -45.35 1.81
CA PHE A 782 13.80 -45.71 1.93
C PHE A 782 13.36 -45.76 3.39
N GLY A 783 12.13 -45.31 3.64
CA GLY A 783 11.46 -45.30 4.94
C GLY A 783 10.22 -46.19 4.96
N GLY A 784 9.60 -46.28 6.14
CA GLY A 784 8.23 -46.79 6.27
C GLY A 784 7.20 -45.78 5.72
N TYR A 785 5.94 -45.94 6.09
CA TYR A 785 4.92 -44.89 5.88
C TYR A 785 5.33 -43.63 6.64
N PHE A 786 5.11 -42.44 6.08
CA PHE A 786 5.44 -41.19 6.79
C PHE A 786 4.47 -40.94 7.95
N THR A 787 5.00 -40.76 9.16
CA THR A 787 4.24 -40.24 10.31
C THR A 787 5.02 -39.13 11.00
N ASP A 788 4.35 -38.28 11.79
CA ASP A 788 5.08 -37.32 12.64
C ASP A 788 5.85 -38.02 13.77
N SER A 789 5.40 -39.21 14.18
CA SER A 789 6.05 -40.04 15.21
C SER A 789 7.36 -40.72 14.76
N ASN A 790 7.55 -40.93 13.45
CA ASN A 790 8.75 -41.58 12.90
C ASN A 790 9.69 -40.62 12.13
N SER A 791 9.41 -39.31 12.15
CA SER A 791 10.18 -38.30 11.43
C SER A 791 10.61 -37.12 12.32
N GLU A 792 11.84 -36.65 12.12
CA GLU A 792 12.39 -35.47 12.80
C GLU A 792 12.75 -34.36 11.80
N TYR A 793 12.85 -33.13 12.29
CA TYR A 793 13.24 -31.97 11.48
C TYR A 793 14.72 -32.06 11.07
N ASP A 794 15.00 -31.80 9.79
CA ASP A 794 16.36 -31.70 9.27
C ASP A 794 16.41 -30.72 8.10
N GLU A 795 17.29 -29.72 8.17
CA GLU A 795 17.37 -28.63 7.20
C GLU A 795 17.86 -29.03 5.80
N LYS A 796 18.38 -30.26 5.65
CA LYS A 796 19.04 -30.74 4.41
C LYS A 796 18.37 -31.95 3.79
N CYS A 797 17.30 -32.44 4.40
CA CYS A 797 16.55 -33.61 3.96
C CYS A 797 15.09 -33.26 3.69
N ASP A 798 14.53 -33.92 2.69
CA ASP A 798 13.09 -33.93 2.42
C ASP A 798 12.60 -35.40 2.37
N ILE A 799 11.38 -35.65 2.82
CA ILE A 799 10.68 -36.93 2.65
C ILE A 799 9.70 -36.82 1.48
N TYR A 800 9.53 -37.88 0.71
CA TYR A 800 8.64 -37.97 -0.45
C TYR A 800 7.66 -39.13 -0.26
N VAL A 801 6.37 -38.81 -0.30
CA VAL A 801 5.26 -39.70 0.11
C VAL A 801 4.28 -39.89 -1.05
N PRO A 802 3.73 -41.10 -1.30
CA PRO A 802 2.86 -41.36 -2.44
C PRO A 802 1.60 -40.48 -2.54
N LYS A 803 1.34 -39.93 -3.74
CA LYS A 803 0.10 -39.21 -4.09
C LYS A 803 -1.02 -40.20 -4.44
N VAL A 804 -1.72 -40.68 -3.42
CA VAL A 804 -2.82 -41.65 -3.59
C VAL A 804 -4.21 -41.12 -3.19
N SER A 805 -4.32 -39.84 -2.85
CA SER A 805 -5.61 -39.19 -2.49
C SER A 805 -6.69 -39.34 -3.57
N ASN A 806 -6.30 -39.38 -4.85
CA ASN A 806 -7.21 -39.56 -5.98
C ASN A 806 -7.85 -40.98 -6.02
N ASN A 807 -7.33 -41.93 -5.24
CA ASN A 807 -7.95 -43.25 -5.06
C ASN A 807 -9.09 -43.24 -4.02
N TYR A 808 -9.47 -42.08 -3.47
CA TYR A 808 -10.50 -41.96 -2.43
C TYR A 808 -11.63 -41.00 -2.81
N GLN A 809 -12.87 -41.38 -2.53
CA GLN A 809 -14.05 -40.52 -2.59
C GLN A 809 -14.35 -39.89 -1.23
N ILE A 810 -14.68 -38.60 -1.20
CA ILE A 810 -15.21 -37.97 0.01
C ILE A 810 -16.67 -38.41 0.23
N THR A 811 -16.96 -38.99 1.40
CA THR A 811 -18.30 -39.51 1.72
C THR A 811 -19.13 -38.53 2.58
N GLY A 812 -18.48 -37.50 3.13
CA GLY A 812 -19.13 -36.36 3.79
C GLY A 812 -18.66 -36.13 5.23
N LYS A 813 -19.49 -35.42 6.00
CA LYS A 813 -19.27 -35.05 7.41
C LYS A 813 -19.59 -36.16 8.42
N LYS A 814 -20.25 -37.23 7.96
CA LYS A 814 -20.56 -38.42 8.74
C LYS A 814 -19.31 -39.29 8.82
N ILE A 815 -18.65 -39.34 9.98
CA ILE A 815 -17.38 -40.04 10.20
C ILE A 815 -17.59 -41.39 10.89
N VAL A 816 -16.68 -42.34 10.65
CA VAL A 816 -16.69 -43.69 11.23
C VAL A 816 -16.13 -43.68 12.65
N GLU A 817 -16.88 -44.15 13.64
CA GLU A 817 -16.45 -44.19 15.06
C GLU A 817 -15.35 -45.24 15.31
N GLN A 818 -15.34 -46.31 14.52
CA GLN A 818 -14.54 -47.52 14.72
C GLN A 818 -13.15 -47.44 14.06
N ALA A 819 -12.33 -46.50 14.50
CA ALA A 819 -10.93 -46.40 14.08
C ALA A 819 -10.04 -47.43 14.78
N TYR A 820 -9.14 -48.10 14.03
CA TYR A 820 -8.17 -49.06 14.57
C TYR A 820 -6.78 -48.43 14.78
N HIS A 821 -6.49 -47.33 14.10
CA HIS A 821 -5.23 -46.60 14.21
C HIS A 821 -5.50 -45.09 14.09
N THR A 822 -4.65 -44.27 14.72
CA THR A 822 -4.79 -42.81 14.71
C THR A 822 -3.42 -42.13 14.74
N GLU A 823 -3.17 -41.27 13.76
CA GLU A 823 -1.99 -40.43 13.66
C GLU A 823 -2.36 -38.95 13.76
N LEU A 824 -1.43 -38.13 14.24
CA LEU A 824 -1.62 -36.69 14.45
C LEU A 824 -0.64 -35.87 13.59
N ASN A 825 -0.91 -34.57 13.43
CA ASN A 825 -0.08 -33.61 12.68
C ASN A 825 0.10 -33.93 11.19
N LEU A 826 -0.77 -34.78 10.63
CA LEU A 826 -0.79 -35.09 9.20
C LEU A 826 -1.72 -34.16 8.44
N ASN A 827 -1.50 -34.03 7.13
CA ASN A 827 -2.48 -33.51 6.18
C ASN A 827 -3.33 -34.64 5.57
N MET A 828 -4.35 -34.29 4.77
CA MET A 828 -5.27 -35.28 4.17
C MET A 828 -4.56 -36.25 3.21
N ALA A 829 -3.62 -35.78 2.38
CA ALA A 829 -2.89 -36.62 1.42
C ALA A 829 -1.93 -37.60 2.11
N GLN A 830 -1.27 -37.18 3.20
CA GLN A 830 -0.48 -38.05 4.08
C GLN A 830 -1.36 -39.11 4.71
N CYS A 831 -2.53 -38.75 5.23
CA CYS A 831 -3.50 -39.70 5.77
C CYS A 831 -3.96 -40.74 4.73
N ALA A 832 -4.20 -40.29 3.49
CA ALA A 832 -4.54 -41.16 2.37
C ALA A 832 -3.41 -42.15 2.01
N SER A 833 -2.14 -41.72 1.98
CA SER A 833 -1.00 -42.64 1.79
C SER A 833 -0.93 -43.69 2.88
N ILE A 834 -0.98 -43.31 4.15
CA ILE A 834 -0.91 -44.30 5.24
C ILE A 834 -2.09 -45.29 5.15
N CYS A 835 -3.31 -44.82 4.86
CA CYS A 835 -4.45 -45.74 4.64
C CYS A 835 -4.22 -46.67 3.45
N TYR A 836 -3.67 -46.18 2.34
CA TYR A 836 -3.47 -46.98 1.13
C TYR A 836 -2.41 -48.06 1.30
N ASP A 837 -1.33 -47.70 1.99
CA ASP A 837 -0.12 -48.51 2.13
C ASP A 837 -0.17 -49.46 3.36
N ILE A 838 -0.92 -49.14 4.42
CA ILE A 838 -1.09 -50.04 5.58
C ILE A 838 -1.98 -51.25 5.24
N SER A 839 -1.37 -52.43 5.29
CA SER A 839 -2.03 -53.71 5.48
C SER A 839 -1.44 -54.43 6.69
N ASP A 840 -2.18 -54.51 7.80
CA ASP A 840 -1.77 -55.27 8.99
C ASP A 840 -2.61 -56.55 9.11
N GLY A 841 -2.03 -57.68 8.73
CA GLY A 841 -2.72 -58.97 8.65
C GLY A 841 -3.96 -58.93 7.75
N ASP A 842 -5.10 -59.43 8.26
CA ASP A 842 -6.39 -59.44 7.57
C ASP A 842 -7.08 -58.05 7.52
N GLN A 843 -6.48 -57.00 8.07
CA GLN A 843 -7.08 -55.66 8.20
C GLN A 843 -6.44 -54.66 7.23
N LYS A 844 -7.03 -54.58 6.02
CA LYS A 844 -6.74 -53.52 5.05
C LYS A 844 -7.62 -52.28 5.33
N CYS A 845 -7.03 -51.09 5.32
CA CYS A 845 -7.80 -49.83 5.43
C CYS A 845 -8.81 -49.73 4.27
N LYS A 846 -10.06 -49.38 4.58
CA LYS A 846 -11.11 -49.12 3.58
C LYS A 846 -11.50 -47.65 3.50
N SER A 847 -11.55 -46.97 4.65
CA SER A 847 -11.81 -45.54 4.73
C SER A 847 -11.03 -44.92 5.87
N PHE A 848 -10.78 -43.62 5.79
CA PHE A 848 -10.20 -42.84 6.88
C PHE A 848 -11.05 -41.62 7.19
N ASN A 849 -11.07 -41.20 8.45
CA ASN A 849 -11.56 -39.89 8.83
C ASN A 849 -10.38 -38.94 8.94
N TYR A 850 -10.48 -37.77 8.30
CA TYR A 850 -9.52 -36.69 8.46
C TYR A 850 -10.18 -35.50 9.17
N CYS A 851 -9.61 -35.13 10.30
CA CYS A 851 -9.92 -33.90 11.01
C CYS A 851 -8.80 -32.89 10.74
N PRO A 852 -9.07 -31.75 10.08
CA PRO A 852 -8.08 -30.69 9.91
C PRO A 852 -7.68 -30.08 11.27
N LYS A 853 -6.52 -29.43 11.28
CA LYS A 853 -5.99 -28.77 12.47
C LYS A 853 -6.86 -27.57 12.85
N GLY A 854 -7.13 -27.40 14.15
CA GLY A 854 -7.76 -26.22 14.74
C GLY A 854 -7.25 -26.04 16.17
N ARG A 855 -8.13 -25.81 17.15
CA ARG A 855 -7.76 -25.91 18.59
C ARG A 855 -7.08 -27.23 18.98
N THR A 856 -7.34 -28.32 18.24
CA THR A 856 -6.62 -29.59 18.36
C THR A 856 -5.68 -29.80 17.17
N PRO A 857 -4.59 -30.60 17.32
CA PRO A 857 -3.84 -31.13 16.18
C PRO A 857 -4.75 -31.72 15.11
N SER A 858 -4.31 -31.71 13.85
CA SER A 858 -4.97 -32.52 12.83
C SER A 858 -4.88 -34.00 13.21
N SER A 859 -5.91 -34.77 12.88
CA SER A 859 -5.95 -36.20 13.15
C SER A 859 -6.42 -37.01 11.95
N CYS A 860 -5.73 -38.13 11.76
CA CYS A 860 -5.96 -39.11 10.72
C CYS A 860 -6.40 -40.40 11.42
N LEU A 861 -7.64 -40.83 11.22
CA LEU A 861 -8.21 -42.01 11.86
C LEU A 861 -8.47 -43.09 10.82
N LEU A 862 -7.69 -44.17 10.82
CA LEU A 862 -7.80 -45.25 9.84
C LEU A 862 -8.84 -46.27 10.26
N THR A 863 -9.62 -46.76 9.29
CA THR A 863 -10.75 -47.66 9.54
C THR A 863 -10.82 -48.78 8.49
N THR A 864 -11.25 -49.97 8.93
CA THR A 864 -11.54 -51.14 8.07
C THR A 864 -12.98 -51.14 7.54
N TYR A 865 -13.73 -50.07 7.79
CA TYR A 865 -15.17 -49.94 7.55
C TYR A 865 -15.48 -48.78 6.61
N SER A 866 -16.56 -48.89 5.85
CA SER A 866 -17.17 -47.78 5.13
C SER A 866 -18.28 -47.12 5.94
N VAL A 867 -18.54 -45.83 5.74
CA VAL A 867 -19.78 -45.17 6.22
C VAL A 867 -21.06 -45.76 5.61
N ASN A 868 -20.92 -46.50 4.50
CA ASN A 868 -21.98 -47.20 3.79
C ASN A 868 -22.13 -48.67 4.24
N ASP A 869 -21.18 -49.22 4.99
CA ASP A 869 -21.25 -50.60 5.50
C ASP A 869 -22.35 -50.71 6.59
N PRO A 870 -23.26 -51.71 6.52
CA PRO A 870 -24.49 -51.76 7.34
C PRO A 870 -24.27 -51.99 8.84
N ASN A 871 -23.05 -52.33 9.26
CA ASN A 871 -22.67 -52.55 10.67
C ASN A 871 -21.78 -51.42 11.23
N THR A 872 -21.55 -50.35 10.47
CA THR A 872 -20.65 -49.26 10.86
C THR A 872 -21.34 -48.26 11.77
N LYS A 873 -20.71 -47.98 12.91
CA LYS A 873 -21.07 -46.86 13.78
C LYS A 873 -20.52 -45.57 13.22
N THR A 874 -21.37 -44.56 13.15
CA THR A 874 -21.04 -43.26 12.56
C THR A 874 -21.54 -42.12 13.44
N ILE A 875 -20.81 -41.00 13.41
CA ILE A 875 -21.15 -39.76 14.11
C ILE A 875 -21.04 -38.59 13.13
N GLU A 876 -21.94 -37.62 13.24
CA GLU A 876 -21.89 -36.39 12.44
C GLU A 876 -20.82 -35.45 13.02
N SER A 877 -19.88 -34.99 12.19
CA SER A 877 -18.80 -34.07 12.60
C SER A 877 -18.91 -32.74 11.89
N GLU A 878 -18.78 -31.63 12.61
CA GLU A 878 -18.76 -30.30 11.97
C GLU A 878 -17.52 -30.07 11.10
N ASN A 879 -16.38 -30.57 11.56
CA ASN A 879 -15.05 -30.19 11.06
C ASN A 879 -14.32 -31.32 10.34
N CYS A 880 -14.61 -32.59 10.65
CA CYS A 880 -13.95 -33.76 10.07
C CYS A 880 -14.74 -34.34 8.89
N TYR A 881 -14.05 -35.04 8.00
CA TYR A 881 -14.63 -35.69 6.83
C TYR A 881 -14.17 -37.15 6.72
N ASN A 882 -15.02 -38.02 6.18
CA ASN A 882 -14.64 -39.39 5.85
C ASN A 882 -14.30 -39.51 4.35
N TYR A 883 -13.30 -40.34 4.05
CA TYR A 883 -12.77 -40.61 2.73
C TYR A 883 -12.67 -42.13 2.54
N GLU A 884 -13.36 -42.67 1.54
CA GLU A 884 -13.49 -44.11 1.26
C GLU A 884 -12.73 -44.48 -0.02
N ILE A 885 -12.05 -45.62 -0.06
CA ILE A 885 -11.30 -46.05 -1.24
C ILE A 885 -12.25 -46.36 -2.42
N LEU A 886 -11.91 -45.87 -3.60
CA LEU A 886 -12.58 -46.20 -4.85
C LEU A 886 -12.26 -47.66 -5.22
N GLU A 887 -13.23 -48.56 -5.06
CA GLU A 887 -13.09 -49.92 -5.59
C GLU A 887 -12.95 -49.84 -7.12
N LYS A 888 -11.86 -50.41 -7.66
CA LYS A 888 -11.70 -50.65 -9.10
C LYS A 888 -12.69 -51.73 -9.54
N GLY A 889 -13.94 -51.33 -9.71
CA GLY A 889 -14.99 -52.20 -10.22
C GLY A 889 -14.66 -52.65 -11.63
N ASN A 890 -14.72 -53.97 -11.87
CA ASN A 890 -14.92 -54.52 -13.21
C ASN A 890 -16.02 -53.69 -13.89
N SER A 891 -15.71 -53.11 -15.04
CA SER A 891 -16.62 -52.24 -15.78
C SER A 891 -17.92 -52.99 -16.07
N LYS A 892 -18.97 -52.65 -15.31
CA LYS A 892 -20.33 -53.09 -15.60
C LYS A 892 -20.67 -52.60 -16.99
N LYS A 893 -20.62 -53.50 -17.97
CA LYS A 893 -21.16 -53.26 -19.31
C LYS A 893 -22.59 -52.76 -19.14
N VAL A 894 -22.80 -51.49 -19.50
CA VAL A 894 -24.14 -50.94 -19.69
C VAL A 894 -24.75 -51.68 -20.88
N SER A 895 -25.51 -52.72 -20.61
CA SER A 895 -26.27 -53.44 -21.63
C SER A 895 -27.52 -52.64 -21.97
N VAL A 896 -27.57 -52.15 -23.22
CA VAL A 896 -28.75 -51.49 -23.78
C VAL A 896 -29.83 -52.54 -24.05
N ASN A 897 -31.06 -52.23 -23.61
CA ASN A 897 -32.37 -52.86 -23.86
C ASN A 897 -32.44 -54.12 -24.75
N GLU A 898 -32.95 -55.23 -24.20
CA GLU A 898 -33.92 -56.11 -24.88
C GLU A 898 -35.06 -56.54 -23.93
N THR A 899 -36.13 -57.08 -24.50
CA THR A 899 -37.52 -57.10 -23.98
C THR A 899 -37.87 -58.21 -22.95
N PRO A 900 -39.02 -58.11 -22.24
CA PRO A 900 -39.29 -58.92 -21.03
C PRO A 900 -40.01 -60.25 -21.29
N LYS A 901 -39.77 -61.24 -20.41
CA LYS A 901 -40.67 -62.35 -20.03
C LYS A 901 -40.04 -63.24 -18.94
N GLY A 902 -40.84 -63.74 -17.98
CA GLY A 902 -40.45 -64.87 -17.11
C GLY A 902 -40.89 -64.75 -15.65
N THR A 903 -42.07 -65.26 -15.30
CA THR A 903 -42.61 -65.26 -13.93
C THR A 903 -42.40 -66.62 -13.24
N SER A 904 -41.79 -66.66 -12.05
CA SER A 904 -41.94 -67.71 -11.02
C SER A 904 -41.24 -67.26 -9.71
N SER A 905 -41.95 -66.87 -8.64
CA SER A 905 -42.71 -67.67 -7.65
C SER A 905 -41.87 -68.28 -6.50
N GLY A 906 -42.13 -67.86 -5.25
CA GLY A 906 -41.54 -68.40 -4.01
C GLY A 906 -40.91 -67.29 -3.14
N ALA A 907 -41.69 -66.63 -2.27
CA ALA A 907 -41.88 -66.96 -0.85
C ALA A 907 -40.57 -66.78 -0.02
N ALA A 908 -40.39 -65.73 0.80
CA ALA A 908 -41.14 -65.29 2.00
C ALA A 908 -40.87 -66.14 3.27
N PHE A 909 -40.86 -65.45 4.43
CA PHE A 909 -40.46 -65.89 5.78
C PHE A 909 -38.95 -66.02 6.03
N GLY A 910 -38.39 -65.55 7.17
CA GLY A 910 -39.03 -64.86 8.29
C GLY A 910 -38.01 -64.23 9.26
N ILE A 911 -38.45 -63.27 10.06
CA ILE A 911 -37.64 -62.50 11.03
C ILE A 911 -37.98 -62.97 12.46
N ILE A 912 -37.10 -62.65 13.42
CA ILE A 912 -37.31 -62.49 14.88
C ILE A 912 -37.00 -63.74 15.76
N MET A 913 -36.41 -63.44 16.94
CA MET A 913 -36.14 -64.27 18.14
C MET A 913 -34.81 -65.05 18.14
N LEU A 914 -33.99 -65.05 19.22
CA LEU A 914 -34.04 -64.30 20.49
C LEU A 914 -32.64 -64.27 21.13
N PHE A 915 -32.30 -63.19 21.86
CA PHE A 915 -31.15 -63.15 22.77
C PHE A 915 -31.42 -63.90 24.09
N LEU A 916 -30.35 -64.16 24.86
CA LEU A 916 -30.27 -64.51 26.31
C LEU A 916 -30.24 -65.99 26.75
N VAL A 917 -29.03 -66.50 27.02
CA VAL A 917 -28.56 -67.13 28.29
C VAL A 917 -27.05 -66.80 28.37
N GLY A 918 -26.48 -66.11 29.38
CA GLY A 918 -26.02 -66.64 30.68
C GLY A 918 -24.89 -67.69 30.56
N GLY A 919 -23.69 -67.62 31.17
CA GLY A 919 -23.02 -66.60 32.00
C GLY A 919 -21.87 -67.22 32.85
N LEU A 920 -20.76 -66.47 33.01
CA LEU A 920 -19.66 -66.58 34.03
C LEU A 920 -18.49 -67.61 33.95
N ALA A 921 -17.31 -67.10 34.37
CA ALA A 921 -16.04 -67.75 34.81
C ALA A 921 -15.23 -68.54 33.74
N VAL A 922 -13.88 -68.60 33.67
CA VAL A 922 -12.69 -68.33 34.54
C VAL A 922 -11.57 -67.77 33.61
N GLY A 923 -10.49 -67.04 33.97
CA GLY A 923 -9.93 -66.49 35.23
C GLY A 923 -8.50 -65.92 34.98
N LEU A 924 -7.75 -65.53 36.03
CA LEU A 924 -6.41 -64.91 35.96
C LEU A 924 -5.23 -65.85 36.27
N VAL A 925 -4.12 -65.74 35.50
CA VAL A 925 -2.73 -65.86 36.00
C VAL A 925 -1.80 -64.89 35.22
N LEU A 926 -0.97 -64.15 35.95
CA LEU A 926 0.14 -63.24 35.54
C LEU A 926 1.15 -63.22 36.73
N PRO A 927 2.34 -62.58 36.71
CA PRO A 927 3.13 -61.97 35.61
C PRO A 927 4.65 -62.34 35.64
N ILE A 928 5.44 -61.95 34.61
CA ILE A 928 6.88 -61.57 34.76
C ILE A 928 7.24 -60.43 33.78
N ALA A 929 7.59 -59.24 34.33
CA ALA A 929 8.63 -58.23 33.94
C ALA A 929 8.88 -57.82 32.45
N TYR A 930 9.17 -56.56 32.06
CA TYR A 930 9.16 -55.25 32.75
C TYR A 930 9.17 -54.05 31.74
N ASP A 931 8.55 -52.93 32.13
CA ASP A 931 8.55 -51.53 31.64
C ASP A 931 9.18 -51.12 30.28
N LYS A 932 8.34 -50.52 29.42
CA LYS A 932 8.24 -49.03 29.29
C LYS A 932 7.10 -48.61 28.33
N VAL A 933 5.98 -48.14 28.88
CA VAL A 933 4.97 -47.38 28.11
C VAL A 933 4.55 -46.15 28.92
N LYS A 934 4.69 -44.96 28.32
CA LYS A 934 4.19 -43.70 28.86
C LYS A 934 2.67 -43.64 28.59
N LEU A 935 1.89 -43.23 29.58
CA LEU A 935 0.42 -43.15 29.44
C LEU A 935 -0.01 -42.23 28.28
N LEU A 936 -0.87 -42.77 27.41
CA LEU A 936 -1.74 -42.01 26.50
C LEU A 936 -3.20 -42.22 26.96
N PRO A 937 -4.07 -41.20 26.93
CA PRO A 937 -5.45 -41.32 27.38
C PRO A 937 -6.31 -42.07 26.36
N SER A 938 -7.20 -42.93 26.86
CA SER A 938 -8.16 -43.69 26.04
C SER A 938 -9.36 -42.82 25.62
N VAL A 939 -10.01 -43.23 24.52
CA VAL A 939 -11.14 -42.55 23.86
C VAL A 939 -12.33 -42.24 24.81
N SER A 940 -12.43 -42.90 25.97
CA SER A 940 -13.42 -42.59 27.01
C SER A 940 -13.26 -41.18 27.62
N SER A 941 -12.05 -40.59 27.64
CA SER A 941 -11.82 -39.29 28.30
C SER A 941 -12.36 -38.07 27.54
N ILE A 942 -12.83 -38.25 26.30
CA ILE A 942 -13.48 -37.18 25.52
C ILE A 942 -14.93 -36.97 26.00
N ARG A 943 -15.59 -38.00 26.54
CA ARG A 943 -17.01 -37.95 26.90
C ARG A 943 -17.33 -37.06 28.11
N GLU A 944 -16.42 -37.00 29.10
CA GLU A 944 -16.69 -36.28 30.36
C GLU A 944 -16.52 -34.76 30.30
N ARG A 945 -15.87 -34.19 29.27
CA ARG A 945 -15.80 -32.73 29.09
C ARG A 945 -16.93 -32.13 28.23
N PHE A 946 -17.75 -32.96 27.59
CA PHE A 946 -18.86 -32.52 26.75
C PHE A 946 -20.24 -32.49 27.45
N GLN A 947 -20.32 -32.83 28.76
CA GLN A 947 -21.60 -32.86 29.50
C GLN A 947 -21.73 -31.90 30.70
N GLN A 948 -20.74 -31.04 30.97
CA GLN A 948 -20.93 -29.92 31.93
C GLN A 948 -21.31 -28.63 31.20
N GLY A 949 -22.57 -28.56 30.77
CA GLY A 949 -23.11 -27.42 30.01
C GLY A 949 -24.63 -27.28 29.97
N SER A 950 -25.40 -28.13 30.67
CA SER A 950 -26.86 -27.94 30.81
C SER A 950 -27.41 -28.73 32.01
N ALA A 951 -27.96 -28.01 32.98
CA ALA A 951 -28.80 -28.55 34.04
C ALA A 951 -30.07 -27.69 34.15
N ASP A 952 -31.20 -28.33 33.83
CA ASP A 952 -32.59 -27.97 34.09
C ASP A 952 -32.96 -26.55 34.57
N VAL A 953 -33.72 -25.84 33.72
CA VAL A 953 -35.12 -25.54 34.03
C VAL A 953 -35.96 -25.75 32.77
N GLY A 954 -36.78 -26.81 32.74
CA GLY A 954 -37.69 -27.06 31.62
C GLY A 954 -39.07 -26.43 31.84
N PHE A 955 -39.72 -26.03 30.74
CA PHE A 955 -41.19 -25.97 30.61
C PHE A 955 -41.54 -26.09 29.12
N GLY A 956 -42.40 -27.05 28.76
CA GLY A 956 -42.88 -27.22 27.38
C GLY A 956 -44.20 -26.50 27.12
N TRP A 957 -44.67 -26.51 25.87
CA TRP A 957 -45.93 -27.20 25.46
C TRP A 957 -46.18 -27.13 23.94
N SER A 958 -46.89 -28.15 23.44
CA SER A 958 -47.76 -28.17 22.24
C SER A 958 -47.33 -27.49 20.92
N LYS A 959 -46.78 -28.33 20.03
CA LYS A 959 -47.33 -28.61 18.69
C LYS A 959 -48.78 -28.11 18.45
N GLN A 960 -48.97 -27.22 17.47
CA GLN A 960 -49.99 -27.45 16.42
C GLN A 960 -49.75 -26.62 15.16
N VAL A 961 -49.87 -27.29 14.01
CA VAL A 961 -49.92 -26.70 12.67
C VAL A 961 -51.36 -26.26 12.41
N ASN A 962 -51.54 -25.06 11.84
CA ASN A 962 -52.71 -24.74 11.03
C ASN A 962 -52.22 -24.33 9.63
N GLU A 963 -52.62 -25.12 8.64
CA GLU A 963 -52.80 -24.62 7.28
C GLU A 963 -54.06 -23.75 7.25
N ASP A 964 -54.10 -22.73 6.40
CA ASP A 964 -55.32 -22.45 5.62
C ASP A 964 -55.03 -21.59 4.38
N GLU A 965 -55.77 -21.84 3.31
CA GLU A 965 -55.56 -21.24 1.99
C GLU A 965 -56.15 -19.82 1.86
N GLY A 966 -55.56 -18.96 1.02
CA GLY A 966 -56.05 -17.59 0.79
C GLY A 966 -55.70 -17.04 -0.60
N ARG A 967 -56.49 -17.42 -1.62
CA ARG A 967 -56.22 -17.16 -3.05
C ARG A 967 -57.04 -15.99 -3.60
N SER A 968 -56.41 -14.89 -4.07
CA SER A 968 -57.03 -14.00 -5.09
C SER A 968 -56.02 -13.10 -5.83
N ARG A 969 -56.34 -12.78 -7.09
CA ARG A 969 -55.60 -11.89 -8.02
C ARG A 969 -56.10 -10.44 -7.94
N LEU A 970 -55.39 -9.54 -8.65
CA LEU A 970 -55.77 -8.24 -9.26
C LEU A 970 -54.95 -7.07 -8.68
N ASP A 971 -54.58 -6.03 -9.43
CA ASP A 971 -54.25 -5.93 -10.87
C ASP A 971 -53.40 -4.64 -11.08
N GLN A 972 -52.60 -4.59 -12.16
CA GLN A 972 -52.16 -3.40 -12.92
C GLN A 972 -51.62 -2.08 -12.29
N THR A 973 -50.71 -1.46 -13.06
CA THR A 973 -50.37 -0.02 -13.19
C THR A 973 -49.59 0.73 -12.08
N THR A 974 -48.79 1.80 -12.32
CA THR A 974 -48.00 2.33 -13.48
C THR A 974 -47.37 3.68 -13.06
N ILE A 975 -46.07 3.94 -13.31
CA ILE A 975 -45.36 5.27 -13.29
C ILE A 975 -45.34 5.96 -11.88
N GLU A 976 -44.23 6.48 -11.33
CA GLU A 976 -43.09 7.26 -11.87
C GLU A 976 -41.71 6.66 -11.61
#